data_AF-A0A924CGV0-F1
#
_entry.id   AF-A0A924CGV0-F1
#
_cell.length_a   1.000
_cell.length_b   1.000
_cell.length_c   1.000
_cell.angle_alpha   90.00
_cell.angle_beta   90.00
_cell.angle_gamma   90.00
#
_symmetry.space_group_name_H-M   'P 1'
#
loop_
_entity.id
_entity.type
_entity.pdbx_description
1 polymer ?
#
loop_
_entity_poly.entity_id
_entity_poly.type
_entity_poly.pdbx_seq_one_letter_code
_entity_poly.pdbx_strand_id
1 'polypeptide(L)'
;FEETSANLANLQAALLIMLPAIGVTAFKIPAAELAAQKALDGTRTAIELVQEKFPENYDTSVLVDELTAKLINDFMSKWFVVKGRLTDSQQQGLAAHTILLGEYDLDFAGALGETITNIDGSFEFGFTYDERIQNNDGLTNPDIGIQIISPSGLELPIANIFTIVDGAEKVAERLADSPKAPIVLMNVGNETIVRIVPVTNEIRLTEFENLVAALRPFMGKRDFADLKEDDQNFHISFLNKETGIQKSTIKNLKNAFVNERESNLAAWAFFGLSSTPLPISEWNNKTLEEFIALLQSFKPANTTEDINALAEKLRAFAKDTTVKATVQDYKSSVGNLLAPIFQTSNQLDLFLEQYTRHEGSTEEFWKGMEQNTMFSQDVPKIQLTLQLSQLTLGNIGLVQSLQDKGITDTKELVNFSNEDWQALTILHPEGIPQHIVADTVQERANIYAGELQTLVELAFPNEVIKKTVTSEGVLKFLDQNPDFDFTKTPVESYLQSKGDAALHNIIDHETVLNEVRETQRLYAITASAADSKLLASMGFSSAKQIGTLAFNDFISLTEGKISTDQAALYHTKAASITESAALMYMQLRELTNTKEAPFVGDSSDLLKTIPNWQNLFGDIATCECEHCRSVYSPAAYFVDLLHVLLGQSNRNKKDEKVREELFRRRPDLKYTKLSCEHTDTLIPYIDLVNEILETYVANIFVDDKAEFDYKAVDDHAQIATKDKIPVFTADELAANPQHPSAISKTDADAAYQLVSNATYPLSLPFDLNLETARQFLLAQNSSLYELMTTFADAKASMVIAESLGLSLIEYNILAGKNTITQPGQGPKEVDWQTGLDLFGYDAAAWTEDVCHLRNFLDKTSIAYTDLIDLVETQFLNANKNIRFGLVVPSNVTPDDKLSWEVAHACDLEFTRLIHEDLMVLEESELANFNRFIRLWKKLGCTVTELDILLSALGNTFTPELISGLSALWQLKQTLNISAEQAAVLVNIIPVAGEHSLYNRLFLNKAILQIDPNFTLNTSGDELENNTENIAGHQAAILAAFQISEQDLNDITQFAEIDIAAINTLNLKNLSLIYRFVLLAKINRLKVHELILLLPFAPNPQFTSSKPSETVVKIARNQEFFNKIKRYGLNASA
;
A
#
# COMPACT_ATOMS: atom_id res chain seq x y z
N PHE A 1 -22.48 10.16 -34.73
CA PHE A 1 -23.57 9.73 -33.84
C PHE A 1 -24.76 10.70 -33.84
N GLU A 2 -24.93 11.54 -34.87
CA GLU A 2 -26.04 12.50 -34.93
C GLU A 2 -27.00 12.32 -36.12
N GLU A 3 -26.80 11.33 -37.01
CA GLU A 3 -27.70 11.13 -38.16
C GLU A 3 -28.12 9.67 -38.31
N THR A 4 -29.20 9.32 -37.59
CA THR A 4 -30.33 8.46 -38.00
C THR A 4 -31.39 8.62 -36.90
N SER A 5 -31.82 9.87 -36.75
CA SER A 5 -32.50 10.48 -35.61
C SER A 5 -34.03 10.31 -35.61
N ALA A 6 -34.56 9.15 -36.00
CA ALA A 6 -36.02 8.94 -35.97
C ALA A 6 -36.52 7.74 -35.16
N ASN A 7 -35.65 6.80 -34.74
CA ASN A 7 -36.11 5.57 -34.07
C ASN A 7 -35.23 5.11 -32.91
N LEU A 8 -34.49 6.01 -32.24
CA LEU A 8 -33.56 5.61 -31.16
C LEU A 8 -34.28 5.05 -29.92
N ALA A 9 -35.41 5.65 -29.55
CA ALA A 9 -36.28 5.13 -28.48
C ALA A 9 -36.89 3.77 -28.86
N ASN A 10 -37.31 3.62 -30.12
CA ASN A 10 -37.85 2.36 -30.66
C ASN A 10 -36.77 1.27 -30.73
N LEU A 11 -35.52 1.63 -31.03
CA LEU A 11 -34.38 0.73 -31.02
C LEU A 11 -34.06 0.27 -29.59
N GLN A 12 -33.98 1.19 -28.63
CA GLN A 12 -33.74 0.85 -27.21
C GLN A 12 -34.87 -0.02 -26.64
N ALA A 13 -36.13 0.26 -27.00
CA ALA A 13 -37.28 -0.56 -26.62
C ALA A 13 -37.24 -1.95 -27.26
N ALA A 14 -36.94 -2.04 -28.56
CA ALA A 14 -36.79 -3.31 -29.26
C ALA A 14 -35.66 -4.16 -28.66
N LEU A 15 -34.52 -3.56 -28.30
CA LEU A 15 -33.39 -4.25 -27.66
C LEU A 15 -33.73 -4.75 -26.25
N LEU A 16 -34.45 -3.97 -25.44
CA LEU A 16 -34.92 -4.40 -24.11
C LEU A 16 -35.86 -5.60 -24.17
N ILE A 17 -36.59 -5.77 -25.27
CA ILE A 17 -37.50 -6.91 -25.50
C ILE A 17 -36.73 -8.09 -26.12
N MET A 18 -35.84 -7.83 -27.09
CA MET A 18 -35.08 -8.88 -27.79
C MET A 18 -34.04 -9.57 -26.89
N LEU A 19 -33.31 -8.82 -26.04
CA LEU A 19 -32.24 -9.37 -25.21
C LEU A 19 -32.72 -10.53 -24.33
N PRO A 20 -33.84 -10.43 -23.57
CA PRO A 20 -34.41 -11.57 -22.87
C PRO A 20 -34.81 -12.73 -23.80
N ALA A 21 -35.39 -12.42 -24.96
CA ALA A 21 -35.85 -13.42 -25.92
C ALA A 21 -34.71 -14.26 -26.52
N ILE A 22 -33.51 -13.69 -26.63
CA ILE A 22 -32.29 -14.40 -27.08
C ILE A 22 -31.42 -14.94 -25.92
N GLY A 23 -31.98 -14.97 -24.70
CA GLY A 23 -31.36 -15.56 -23.52
C GLY A 23 -30.39 -14.65 -22.74
N VAL A 24 -30.40 -13.34 -23.02
CA VAL A 24 -29.61 -12.33 -22.31
C VAL A 24 -30.52 -11.63 -21.28
N THR A 25 -30.68 -12.25 -20.11
CA THR A 25 -31.63 -11.79 -19.08
C THR A 25 -31.02 -10.84 -18.03
N ALA A 26 -29.69 -10.77 -17.93
CA ALA A 26 -28.97 -10.01 -16.91
C ALA A 26 -28.55 -8.59 -17.34
N PHE A 27 -28.72 -8.24 -18.62
CA PHE A 27 -28.32 -6.93 -19.15
C PHE A 27 -29.49 -5.95 -19.17
N LYS A 28 -29.27 -4.72 -18.71
CA LYS A 28 -30.21 -3.61 -18.86
C LYS A 28 -29.45 -2.39 -19.37
N ILE A 29 -30.00 -1.73 -20.38
CA ILE A 29 -29.49 -0.43 -20.83
C ILE A 29 -29.60 0.54 -19.64
N PRO A 30 -28.54 1.32 -19.32
CA PRO A 30 -28.55 2.23 -18.17
C PRO A 30 -29.74 3.19 -18.18
N ALA A 31 -30.36 3.40 -17.03
CA ALA A 31 -31.52 4.29 -16.90
C ALA A 31 -31.23 5.74 -17.34
N ALA A 32 -29.99 6.20 -17.17
CA ALA A 32 -29.54 7.52 -17.63
C ALA A 32 -29.51 7.64 -19.17
N GLU A 33 -29.17 6.56 -19.89
CA GLU A 33 -29.22 6.51 -21.36
C GLU A 33 -30.64 6.51 -21.89
N LEU A 34 -31.52 5.73 -21.24
CA LEU A 34 -32.95 5.65 -21.57
C LEU A 34 -33.64 7.01 -21.33
N ALA A 35 -33.34 7.67 -20.21
CA ALA A 35 -33.86 9.00 -19.90
C ALA A 35 -33.34 10.08 -20.85
N ALA A 36 -32.07 9.97 -21.27
CA ALA A 36 -31.45 10.91 -22.21
C ALA A 36 -31.83 10.66 -23.68
N GLN A 37 -32.46 9.53 -24.01
CA GLN A 37 -32.75 9.07 -25.37
C GLN A 37 -31.52 9.14 -26.30
N LYS A 38 -30.34 8.79 -25.77
CA LYS A 38 -29.08 8.75 -26.51
C LYS A 38 -28.51 7.34 -26.49
N ALA A 39 -28.03 6.88 -27.64
CA ALA A 39 -27.29 5.64 -27.75
C ALA A 39 -25.85 5.91 -27.31
N LEU A 40 -25.51 5.52 -26.08
CA LEU A 40 -24.14 5.53 -25.58
C LEU A 40 -23.70 4.07 -25.36
N ASP A 41 -22.74 3.84 -24.46
CA ASP A 41 -22.07 2.55 -24.31
C ASP A 41 -23.02 1.40 -23.94
N GLY A 42 -24.09 1.65 -23.19
CA GLY A 42 -25.10 0.65 -22.83
C GLY A 42 -25.92 0.17 -24.02
N THR A 43 -26.40 1.09 -24.85
CA THR A 43 -27.12 0.76 -26.10
C THR A 43 -26.19 0.07 -27.10
N ARG A 44 -24.93 0.50 -27.18
CA ARG A 44 -23.91 -0.17 -28.00
C ARG A 44 -23.67 -1.61 -27.55
N THR A 45 -23.44 -1.80 -26.25
CA THR A 45 -23.22 -3.13 -25.67
C THR A 45 -24.43 -4.04 -25.89
N ALA A 46 -25.65 -3.51 -25.80
CA ALA A 46 -26.86 -4.27 -26.12
C ALA A 46 -26.87 -4.79 -27.56
N ILE A 47 -26.44 -3.99 -28.53
CA ILE A 47 -26.39 -4.41 -29.93
C ILE A 47 -25.27 -5.42 -30.16
N GLU A 48 -24.10 -5.21 -29.55
CA GLU A 48 -22.98 -6.15 -29.60
C GLU A 48 -23.39 -7.52 -29.03
N LEU A 49 -24.18 -7.56 -27.96
CA LEU A 49 -24.72 -8.81 -27.39
C LEU A 49 -25.70 -9.52 -28.34
N VAL A 50 -26.50 -8.76 -29.11
CA VAL A 50 -27.38 -9.33 -30.15
C VAL A 50 -26.53 -9.90 -31.29
N GLN A 51 -25.52 -9.16 -31.75
CA GLN A 51 -24.59 -9.61 -32.80
C GLN A 51 -23.74 -10.81 -32.35
N GLU A 52 -23.34 -10.91 -31.08
CA GLU A 52 -22.58 -12.06 -30.56
C GLU A 52 -23.40 -13.37 -30.61
N LYS A 53 -24.72 -13.28 -30.40
CA LYS A 53 -25.63 -14.43 -30.46
C LYS A 53 -25.87 -14.95 -31.87
N PHE A 54 -25.65 -14.12 -32.88
CA PHE A 54 -25.78 -14.49 -34.28
C PHE A 54 -24.48 -14.13 -34.99
N PRO A 55 -23.46 -15.02 -35.06
CA PRO A 55 -22.10 -14.61 -35.44
C PRO A 55 -21.78 -14.60 -36.95
N GLU A 56 -22.71 -14.94 -37.86
CA GLU A 56 -22.40 -15.02 -39.29
C GLU A 56 -22.70 -13.72 -40.08
N ASN A 57 -21.64 -13.12 -40.64
CA ASN A 57 -21.64 -12.02 -41.63
C ASN A 57 -22.13 -10.63 -41.17
N TYR A 58 -21.66 -10.18 -40.01
CA TYR A 58 -21.90 -8.82 -39.51
C TYR A 58 -20.67 -7.92 -39.70
N ASP A 59 -20.85 -6.69 -40.20
CA ASP A 59 -19.78 -5.70 -40.27
C ASP A 59 -19.63 -5.01 -38.92
N THR A 60 -18.62 -5.41 -38.15
CA THR A 60 -18.35 -4.89 -36.81
C THR A 60 -17.87 -3.43 -36.79
N SER A 61 -17.69 -2.80 -37.96
CA SER A 61 -17.36 -1.37 -38.05
C SER A 61 -18.58 -0.45 -37.97
N VAL A 62 -19.81 -1.02 -38.04
CA VAL A 62 -21.07 -0.28 -37.99
C VAL A 62 -21.90 -0.79 -36.80
N LEU A 63 -22.48 0.15 -36.03
CA LEU A 63 -23.21 -0.19 -34.80
C LEU A 63 -24.42 -1.09 -35.05
N VAL A 64 -25.10 -0.95 -36.19
CA VAL A 64 -26.18 -1.83 -36.67
C VAL A 64 -25.97 -2.02 -38.16
N ASP A 65 -25.47 -3.18 -38.56
CA ASP A 65 -25.32 -3.56 -39.97
C ASP A 65 -26.68 -3.91 -40.62
N GLU A 66 -26.69 -4.11 -41.94
CA GLU A 66 -27.90 -4.36 -42.72
C GLU A 66 -28.68 -5.61 -42.28
N LEU A 67 -27.99 -6.66 -41.81
CA LEU A 67 -28.62 -7.91 -41.37
C LEU A 67 -29.24 -7.74 -39.96
N THR A 68 -28.54 -7.07 -39.05
CA THR A 68 -29.07 -6.71 -37.72
C THR A 68 -30.25 -5.75 -37.85
N ALA A 69 -30.15 -4.75 -38.73
CA ALA A 69 -31.25 -3.84 -39.03
C ALA A 69 -32.45 -4.61 -39.61
N LYS A 70 -32.21 -5.56 -40.52
CA LYS A 70 -33.27 -6.42 -41.07
C LYS A 70 -33.94 -7.28 -40.01
N LEU A 71 -33.19 -7.92 -39.11
CA LEU A 71 -33.76 -8.72 -38.01
C LEU A 71 -34.59 -7.88 -37.05
N ILE A 72 -34.11 -6.69 -36.70
CA ILE A 72 -34.85 -5.74 -35.86
C ILE A 72 -36.11 -5.27 -36.59
N ASN A 73 -36.02 -4.94 -37.87
CA ASN A 73 -37.16 -4.52 -38.68
C ASN A 73 -38.17 -5.66 -38.90
N ASP A 74 -37.72 -6.90 -39.10
CA ASP A 74 -38.58 -8.08 -39.24
C ASP A 74 -39.30 -8.38 -37.92
N PHE A 75 -38.63 -8.26 -36.77
CA PHE A 75 -39.27 -8.38 -35.45
C PHE A 75 -40.30 -7.27 -35.23
N MET A 76 -39.93 -6.01 -35.49
CA MET A 76 -40.81 -4.85 -35.34
C MET A 76 -42.01 -4.88 -36.30
N SER A 77 -41.86 -5.49 -37.49
CA SER A 77 -42.97 -5.65 -38.44
C SER A 77 -44.08 -6.58 -37.94
N LYS A 78 -43.74 -7.51 -37.02
CA LYS A 78 -44.67 -8.49 -36.44
C LYS A 78 -45.11 -8.10 -35.02
N TRP A 79 -44.64 -6.99 -34.48
CA TRP A 79 -44.97 -6.53 -33.13
C TRP A 79 -46.17 -5.58 -33.16
N PHE A 80 -47.17 -5.87 -32.34
CA PHE A 80 -48.41 -5.12 -32.22
C PHE A 80 -48.59 -4.64 -30.77
N VAL A 81 -49.02 -3.40 -30.61
CA VAL A 81 -49.30 -2.78 -29.31
C VAL A 81 -50.72 -2.23 -29.28
N VAL A 82 -51.47 -2.64 -28.25
CA VAL A 82 -52.78 -2.09 -27.92
C VAL A 82 -52.66 -1.27 -26.64
N LYS A 83 -52.87 0.03 -26.76
CA LYS A 83 -52.95 0.96 -25.63
C LYS A 83 -54.40 1.33 -25.40
N GLY A 84 -54.81 1.52 -24.16
CA GLY A 84 -56.16 1.98 -23.93
C GLY A 84 -56.48 2.44 -22.53
N ARG A 85 -57.74 2.85 -22.36
CA ARG A 85 -58.28 3.28 -21.07
C ARG A 85 -59.65 2.67 -20.83
N LEU A 86 -59.80 2.00 -19.69
CA LEU A 86 -61.10 1.54 -19.20
C LEU A 86 -61.74 2.65 -18.39
N THR A 87 -62.93 3.09 -18.80
CA THR A 87 -63.64 4.18 -18.12
C THR A 87 -65.10 3.83 -17.86
N ASP A 88 -65.70 4.44 -16.84
CA ASP A 88 -67.16 4.44 -16.68
C ASP A 88 -67.85 5.34 -17.72
N SER A 89 -69.19 5.45 -17.63
CA SER A 89 -69.97 6.32 -18.53
C SER A 89 -69.67 7.82 -18.39
N GLN A 90 -68.96 8.24 -17.33
CA GLN A 90 -68.50 9.61 -17.09
C GLN A 90 -67.03 9.83 -17.45
N GLN A 91 -66.42 8.88 -18.16
CA GLN A 91 -65.01 8.89 -18.56
C GLN A 91 -64.01 8.84 -17.39
N GLN A 92 -64.45 8.44 -16.19
CA GLN A 92 -63.55 8.22 -15.07
C GLN A 92 -62.88 6.86 -15.18
N GLY A 93 -61.58 6.82 -14.88
CA GLY A 93 -60.77 5.60 -14.96
C GLY A 93 -61.25 4.49 -14.02
N LEU A 94 -61.40 3.28 -14.55
CA LEU A 94 -61.70 2.09 -13.76
C LEU A 94 -60.42 1.31 -13.52
N ALA A 95 -59.89 1.40 -12.30
CA ALA A 95 -58.64 0.76 -11.89
C ALA A 95 -58.83 -0.71 -11.49
N ALA A 96 -57.72 -1.46 -11.50
CA ALA A 96 -57.63 -2.84 -11.02
C ALA A 96 -58.56 -3.84 -11.73
N HIS A 97 -59.05 -3.51 -12.92
CA HIS A 97 -59.81 -4.44 -13.75
C HIS A 97 -58.84 -5.21 -14.64
N THR A 98 -59.05 -6.51 -14.79
CA THR A 98 -58.25 -7.33 -15.69
C THR A 98 -58.83 -7.21 -17.10
N ILE A 99 -57.96 -6.85 -18.06
CA ILE A 99 -58.25 -6.82 -19.49
C ILE A 99 -57.58 -8.03 -20.13
N LEU A 100 -58.38 -8.86 -20.78
CA LEU A 100 -57.93 -10.04 -21.53
C LEU A 100 -58.05 -9.76 -23.03
N LEU A 101 -56.96 -10.00 -23.77
CA LEU A 101 -56.89 -9.84 -25.22
C LEU A 101 -56.75 -11.21 -25.90
N GLY A 102 -57.53 -11.43 -26.95
CA GLY A 102 -57.49 -12.66 -27.72
C GLY A 102 -57.65 -12.40 -29.21
N GLU A 103 -57.08 -13.29 -30.02
CA GLU A 103 -57.31 -13.32 -31.46
C GLU A 103 -58.65 -13.98 -31.73
N TYR A 104 -59.53 -13.29 -32.47
CA TYR A 104 -60.91 -13.70 -32.62
C TYR A 104 -61.05 -14.99 -33.44
N ASP A 105 -60.22 -15.17 -34.47
CA ASP A 105 -60.20 -16.36 -35.33
C ASP A 105 -59.75 -17.64 -34.61
N LEU A 106 -59.23 -17.52 -33.38
CA LEU A 106 -58.81 -18.62 -32.52
C LEU A 106 -59.82 -18.95 -31.40
N ASP A 107 -61.10 -18.55 -31.56
CA ASP A 107 -62.20 -18.76 -30.60
C ASP A 107 -61.90 -18.23 -29.18
N PHE A 108 -61.01 -17.24 -29.04
CA PHE A 108 -60.47 -16.75 -27.76
C PHE A 108 -59.82 -17.82 -26.85
N ALA A 109 -59.70 -19.07 -27.31
CA ALA A 109 -59.20 -20.18 -26.51
C ALA A 109 -57.67 -20.10 -26.28
N GLY A 110 -56.96 -19.29 -27.06
CA GLY A 110 -55.56 -18.91 -26.85
C GLY A 110 -55.43 -17.41 -26.68
N ALA A 111 -55.62 -16.90 -25.45
CA ALA A 111 -55.44 -15.49 -25.12
C ALA A 111 -54.04 -15.00 -25.56
N LEU A 112 -54.00 -13.86 -26.25
CA LEU A 112 -52.76 -13.16 -26.60
C LEU A 112 -52.06 -12.69 -25.32
N GLY A 113 -52.83 -12.30 -24.29
CA GLY A 113 -52.36 -12.07 -22.93
C GLY A 113 -53.36 -11.29 -22.07
N GLU A 114 -52.96 -10.99 -20.84
CA GLU A 114 -53.76 -10.26 -19.84
C GLU A 114 -52.99 -9.08 -19.24
N THR A 115 -53.70 -8.01 -18.86
CA THR A 115 -53.15 -6.87 -18.14
C THR A 115 -54.15 -6.31 -17.13
N ILE A 116 -53.69 -5.52 -16.16
CA ILE A 116 -54.54 -4.91 -15.13
C ILE A 116 -54.51 -3.40 -15.31
N THR A 117 -55.67 -2.76 -15.27
CA THR A 117 -55.76 -1.30 -15.45
C THR A 117 -55.15 -0.53 -14.28
N ASN A 118 -54.40 0.52 -14.61
CA ASN A 118 -53.81 1.46 -13.65
C ASN A 118 -54.89 2.26 -12.91
N ILE A 119 -54.48 3.05 -11.91
CA ILE A 119 -55.37 3.89 -11.09
C ILE A 119 -56.25 4.82 -11.95
N ASP A 120 -55.71 5.32 -13.05
CA ASP A 120 -56.42 6.19 -13.98
C ASP A 120 -57.23 5.42 -15.05
N GLY A 121 -57.25 4.09 -14.99
CA GLY A 121 -57.90 3.20 -15.96
C GLY A 121 -57.05 2.88 -17.19
N SER A 122 -55.83 3.42 -17.31
CA SER A 122 -54.96 3.14 -18.46
C SER A 122 -54.41 1.72 -18.45
N PHE A 123 -54.18 1.16 -19.64
CA PHE A 123 -53.49 -0.11 -19.84
C PHE A 123 -52.72 -0.09 -21.17
N GLU A 124 -51.66 -0.89 -21.24
CA GLU A 124 -50.87 -1.12 -22.44
C GLU A 124 -50.52 -2.60 -22.55
N PHE A 125 -50.57 -3.13 -23.76
CA PHE A 125 -50.33 -4.52 -24.05
C PHE A 125 -49.61 -4.69 -25.38
N GLY A 126 -48.49 -5.41 -25.41
CA GLY A 126 -47.73 -5.70 -26.62
C GLY A 126 -47.62 -7.20 -26.88
N PHE A 127 -47.77 -7.62 -28.14
CA PHE A 127 -47.67 -9.02 -28.54
C PHE A 127 -47.09 -9.18 -29.96
N THR A 128 -46.55 -10.36 -30.24
CA THR A 128 -46.02 -10.70 -31.58
C THR A 128 -47.06 -11.49 -32.36
N TYR A 129 -47.41 -11.04 -33.56
CA TYR A 129 -48.28 -11.75 -34.50
C TYR A 129 -47.47 -12.73 -35.35
N ASP A 130 -47.12 -13.88 -34.75
CA ASP A 130 -46.30 -14.94 -35.36
C ASP A 130 -47.14 -15.97 -36.15
N GLU A 131 -46.49 -16.89 -36.86
CA GLU A 131 -47.16 -17.92 -37.69
C GLU A 131 -48.14 -18.80 -36.92
N ARG A 132 -47.98 -18.94 -35.59
CA ARG A 132 -48.89 -19.74 -34.75
C ARG A 132 -50.20 -19.01 -34.51
N ILE A 133 -50.14 -17.68 -34.34
CA ILE A 133 -51.31 -16.82 -34.12
C ILE A 133 -52.00 -16.51 -35.44
N GLN A 134 -51.24 -16.34 -36.54
CA GLN A 134 -51.75 -16.13 -37.89
C GLN A 134 -52.60 -17.30 -38.42
N ASN A 135 -52.38 -18.53 -37.93
CA ASN A 135 -53.15 -19.72 -38.33
C ASN A 135 -53.31 -19.91 -39.86
N ASN A 136 -52.24 -19.64 -40.62
CA ASN A 136 -52.20 -19.60 -42.09
C ASN A 136 -52.99 -18.45 -42.78
N ASP A 137 -53.57 -17.50 -42.06
CA ASP A 137 -54.02 -16.22 -42.63
C ASP A 137 -52.86 -15.23 -42.69
N GLY A 138 -52.09 -15.30 -43.78
CA GLY A 138 -50.99 -14.38 -44.06
C GLY A 138 -51.41 -13.11 -44.82
N LEU A 139 -52.72 -12.86 -44.97
CA LEU A 139 -53.25 -11.76 -45.80
C LEU A 139 -53.82 -10.59 -44.98
N THR A 140 -54.05 -10.79 -43.68
CA THR A 140 -54.72 -9.83 -42.79
C THR A 140 -53.89 -9.57 -41.54
N ASN A 141 -54.15 -8.43 -40.91
CA ASN A 141 -53.64 -8.10 -39.58
C ASN A 141 -54.57 -8.70 -38.51
N PRO A 142 -54.13 -8.85 -37.24
CA PRO A 142 -54.92 -9.52 -36.20
C PRO A 142 -56.31 -8.89 -35.96
N ASP A 143 -57.31 -9.73 -35.71
CA ASP A 143 -58.67 -9.38 -35.36
C ASP A 143 -58.87 -9.55 -33.84
N ILE A 144 -58.76 -8.43 -33.10
CA ILE A 144 -58.66 -8.47 -31.64
C ILE A 144 -60.04 -8.43 -30.97
N GLY A 145 -60.27 -9.38 -30.07
CA GLY A 145 -61.36 -9.33 -29.12
C GLY A 145 -60.90 -9.01 -27.69
N ILE A 146 -61.78 -8.40 -26.90
CA ILE A 146 -61.49 -7.94 -25.52
C ILE A 146 -62.52 -8.48 -24.52
N GLN A 147 -62.06 -8.95 -23.35
CA GLN A 147 -62.87 -9.23 -22.17
C GLN A 147 -62.42 -8.40 -20.96
N ILE A 148 -63.37 -8.08 -20.07
CA ILE A 148 -63.12 -7.29 -18.85
C ILE A 148 -63.55 -8.11 -17.65
N ILE A 149 -62.67 -8.29 -16.68
CA ILE A 149 -62.98 -8.91 -15.39
C ILE A 149 -62.84 -7.85 -14.31
N SER A 150 -63.89 -7.67 -13.50
CA SER A 150 -63.85 -6.78 -12.35
C SER A 150 -62.83 -7.28 -11.31
N PRO A 151 -62.36 -6.41 -10.39
CA PRO A 151 -61.51 -6.85 -9.28
C PRO A 151 -62.13 -7.97 -8.43
N SER A 152 -63.46 -8.11 -8.44
CA SER A 152 -64.20 -9.17 -7.75
C SER A 152 -64.28 -10.49 -8.54
N GLY A 153 -63.60 -10.59 -9.69
CA GLY A 153 -63.60 -11.78 -10.55
C GLY A 153 -64.85 -11.93 -11.42
N LEU A 154 -65.67 -10.89 -11.57
CA LEU A 154 -66.89 -10.94 -12.38
C LEU A 154 -66.62 -10.39 -13.78
N GLU A 155 -66.95 -11.16 -14.82
CA GLU A 155 -66.87 -10.69 -16.20
C GLU A 155 -67.90 -9.57 -16.45
N LEU A 156 -67.43 -8.41 -16.89
CA LEU A 156 -68.25 -7.24 -17.17
C LEU A 156 -68.57 -7.15 -18.67
N PRO A 157 -69.86 -7.10 -19.05
CA PRO A 157 -70.24 -6.88 -20.44
C PRO A 157 -69.75 -5.51 -20.95
N ILE A 158 -69.18 -5.51 -22.16
CA ILE A 158 -68.72 -4.28 -22.81
C ILE A 158 -69.91 -3.56 -23.46
N ALA A 159 -70.13 -2.31 -23.05
CA ALA A 159 -71.14 -1.45 -23.66
C ALA A 159 -70.66 -0.92 -25.02
N ASN A 160 -69.47 -0.32 -25.05
CA ASN A 160 -68.84 0.22 -26.27
C ASN A 160 -67.30 0.13 -26.19
N ILE A 161 -66.66 -0.01 -27.35
CA ILE A 161 -65.22 0.23 -27.55
C ILE A 161 -65.09 1.39 -28.54
N PHE A 162 -64.24 2.35 -28.23
CA PHE A 162 -63.90 3.47 -29.09
C PHE A 162 -62.45 3.33 -29.54
N THR A 163 -62.20 3.19 -30.85
CA THR A 163 -60.85 3.29 -31.41
C THR A 163 -60.49 4.76 -31.61
N ILE A 164 -59.29 5.16 -31.17
CA ILE A 164 -58.80 6.53 -31.30
C ILE A 164 -57.86 6.59 -32.51
N VAL A 165 -58.27 7.33 -33.54
CA VAL A 165 -57.47 7.58 -34.75
C VAL A 165 -57.37 9.10 -34.93
N ASP A 166 -56.15 9.63 -35.05
CA ASP A 166 -55.86 11.07 -35.15
C ASP A 166 -56.52 11.92 -34.04
N GLY A 167 -56.62 11.35 -32.83
CA GLY A 167 -57.21 12.01 -31.65
C GLY A 167 -58.75 12.05 -31.63
N ALA A 168 -59.42 11.47 -32.63
CA ALA A 168 -60.87 11.35 -32.66
C ALA A 168 -61.33 9.94 -32.25
N GLU A 169 -62.38 9.86 -31.43
CA GLU A 169 -63.00 8.60 -31.03
C GLU A 169 -63.99 8.11 -32.09
N LYS A 170 -63.77 6.90 -32.60
CA LYS A 170 -64.69 6.18 -33.47
C LYS A 170 -65.19 4.93 -32.76
N VAL A 171 -66.51 4.74 -32.70
CA VAL A 171 -67.11 3.54 -32.11
C VAL A 171 -66.77 2.33 -32.97
N ALA A 172 -66.26 1.27 -32.36
CA ALA A 172 -66.09 -0.03 -33.00
C ALA A 172 -67.46 -0.71 -33.14
N GLU A 173 -67.80 -1.12 -34.36
CA GLU A 173 -69.08 -1.77 -34.65
C GLU A 173 -69.11 -3.19 -34.08
N ARG A 174 -70.29 -3.65 -33.66
CA ARG A 174 -70.49 -5.05 -33.29
C ARG A 174 -70.52 -5.91 -34.55
N LEU A 175 -70.04 -7.15 -34.46
CA LEU A 175 -70.04 -8.08 -35.60
C LEU A 175 -71.46 -8.39 -36.14
N ALA A 176 -72.50 -8.15 -35.35
CA ALA A 176 -73.89 -8.27 -35.79
C ALA A 176 -74.79 -7.29 -35.01
N ASP A 177 -75.97 -6.99 -35.56
CA ASP A 177 -77.03 -6.17 -34.94
C ASP A 177 -77.71 -6.93 -33.76
N SER A 178 -76.93 -7.23 -32.72
CA SER A 178 -77.39 -7.82 -31.47
C SER A 178 -76.58 -7.23 -30.32
N PRO A 179 -77.22 -6.80 -29.21
CA PRO A 179 -76.49 -6.33 -28.03
C PRO A 179 -75.66 -7.43 -27.35
N LYS A 180 -75.84 -8.70 -27.75
CA LYS A 180 -75.01 -9.84 -27.30
C LYS A 180 -73.89 -10.20 -28.28
N ALA A 181 -73.84 -9.58 -29.46
CA ALA A 181 -72.74 -9.81 -30.40
C ALA A 181 -71.44 -9.17 -29.85
N PRO A 182 -70.29 -9.87 -29.94
CA PRO A 182 -69.02 -9.31 -29.51
C PRO A 182 -68.62 -8.11 -30.37
N ILE A 183 -67.84 -7.21 -29.77
CA ILE A 183 -67.15 -6.14 -30.49
C ILE A 183 -65.74 -6.66 -30.77
N VAL A 184 -65.38 -6.78 -32.04
CA VAL A 184 -64.07 -7.26 -32.50
C VAL A 184 -63.42 -6.15 -33.31
N LEU A 185 -62.17 -5.86 -33.00
CA LEU A 185 -61.35 -4.87 -33.69
C LEU A 185 -60.68 -5.55 -34.88
N MET A 186 -61.26 -5.39 -36.06
CA MET A 186 -60.79 -6.09 -37.25
C MET A 186 -59.52 -5.42 -37.84
N ASN A 187 -58.53 -6.21 -38.24
CA ASN A 187 -57.30 -5.82 -38.93
C ASN A 187 -56.56 -4.67 -38.22
N VAL A 188 -56.25 -4.84 -36.94
CA VAL A 188 -55.61 -3.76 -36.16
C VAL A 188 -54.23 -3.40 -36.70
N GLY A 189 -53.82 -2.14 -36.57
CA GLY A 189 -52.45 -1.71 -36.90
C GLY A 189 -51.46 -2.05 -35.80
N ASN A 190 -50.16 -1.96 -36.11
CA ASN A 190 -49.06 -2.23 -35.16
C ASN A 190 -49.14 -1.39 -33.88
N GLU A 191 -49.82 -0.24 -33.90
CA GLU A 191 -50.23 0.49 -32.71
C GLU A 191 -51.71 0.86 -32.81
N THR A 192 -52.50 0.43 -31.82
CA THR A 192 -53.95 0.71 -31.76
C THR A 192 -54.30 1.27 -30.39
N ILE A 193 -54.99 2.41 -30.36
CA ILE A 193 -55.42 3.07 -29.12
C ILE A 193 -56.93 2.93 -28.94
N VAL A 194 -57.38 2.49 -27.76
CA VAL A 194 -58.81 2.26 -27.48
C VAL A 194 -59.29 2.84 -26.15
N ARG A 195 -60.57 3.22 -26.08
CA ARG A 195 -61.27 3.48 -24.82
C ARG A 195 -62.44 2.51 -24.68
N ILE A 196 -62.56 1.88 -23.52
CA ILE A 196 -63.54 0.81 -23.28
C ILE A 196 -64.50 1.26 -22.17
N VAL A 197 -65.80 1.03 -22.37
CA VAL A 197 -66.85 1.36 -21.38
C VAL A 197 -67.65 0.09 -21.00
N PRO A 198 -67.61 -0.37 -19.73
CA PRO A 198 -68.42 -1.48 -19.25
C PRO A 198 -69.82 -1.02 -18.77
N VAL A 199 -70.75 -1.96 -18.62
CA VAL A 199 -72.08 -1.69 -18.03
C VAL A 199 -72.00 -1.72 -16.49
N THR A 200 -72.26 -0.59 -15.81
CA THR A 200 -72.22 -0.50 -14.32
C THR A 200 -73.46 0.23 -13.77
N ASN A 201 -74.27 -0.39 -12.89
CA ASN A 201 -75.47 0.24 -12.27
C ASN A 201 -75.57 -0.12 -10.77
N GLU A 202 -75.11 0.72 -9.82
CA GLU A 202 -75.56 0.71 -8.40
C GLU A 202 -75.33 2.09 -7.70
N ILE A 203 -76.30 2.54 -6.88
CA ILE A 203 -76.16 3.68 -5.93
C ILE A 203 -75.59 3.14 -4.61
N ARG A 204 -74.47 3.68 -4.11
CA ARG A 204 -73.82 3.24 -2.85
C ARG A 204 -74.21 4.10 -1.64
N LEU A 205 -74.70 3.47 -0.57
CA LEU A 205 -74.85 4.07 0.78
C LEU A 205 -73.52 4.04 1.55
N THR A 206 -73.26 5.03 2.42
CA THR A 206 -72.07 5.06 3.29
C THR A 206 -72.12 4.00 4.39
N GLU A 207 -70.96 3.64 4.97
CA GLU A 207 -70.90 2.69 6.10
C GLU A 207 -71.74 3.17 7.29
N PHE A 208 -71.70 4.47 7.60
CA PHE A 208 -72.55 5.07 8.63
C PHE A 208 -74.05 4.87 8.34
N GLU A 209 -74.50 5.13 7.11
CA GLU A 209 -75.89 4.93 6.70
C GLU A 209 -76.30 3.45 6.78
N ASN A 210 -75.43 2.54 6.33
CA ASN A 210 -75.67 1.10 6.42
C ASN A 210 -75.73 0.61 7.87
N LEU A 211 -74.83 1.07 8.73
CA LEU A 211 -74.79 0.69 10.16
C LEU A 211 -75.99 1.23 10.93
N VAL A 212 -76.34 2.50 10.72
CA VAL A 212 -77.53 3.09 11.33
C VAL A 212 -78.78 2.35 10.87
N ALA A 213 -78.92 2.09 9.57
CA ALA A 213 -80.06 1.34 9.02
C ALA A 213 -80.13 -0.11 9.53
N ALA A 214 -78.99 -0.79 9.67
CA ALA A 214 -78.92 -2.16 10.15
C ALA A 214 -79.23 -2.29 11.65
N LEU A 215 -78.79 -1.33 12.46
CA LEU A 215 -78.96 -1.39 13.92
C LEU A 215 -80.33 -0.85 14.39
N ARG A 216 -80.91 0.12 13.68
CA ARG A 216 -82.15 0.81 14.11
C ARG A 216 -83.33 -0.12 14.40
N PRO A 217 -83.61 -1.18 13.60
CA PRO A 217 -84.71 -2.11 13.87
C PRO A 217 -84.61 -2.82 15.22
N PHE A 218 -83.39 -3.02 15.75
CA PHE A 218 -83.13 -3.76 16.98
C PHE A 218 -83.04 -2.87 18.22
N MET A 219 -83.09 -1.54 18.06
CA MET A 219 -82.93 -0.57 19.14
C MET A 219 -84.24 -0.14 19.81
N GLY A 220 -85.39 -0.46 19.21
CA GLY A 220 -86.70 0.02 19.67
C GLY A 220 -86.76 1.55 19.67
N LYS A 221 -87.14 2.16 20.82
CA LYS A 221 -87.22 3.62 20.99
C LYS A 221 -85.95 4.28 21.57
N ARG A 222 -84.83 3.53 21.72
CA ARG A 222 -83.61 4.04 22.35
C ARG A 222 -82.78 4.88 21.37
N ASP A 223 -82.09 5.89 21.89
CA ASP A 223 -81.09 6.65 21.14
C ASP A 223 -79.72 5.94 21.15
N PHE A 224 -78.91 6.17 20.12
CA PHE A 224 -77.56 5.61 20.02
C PHE A 224 -76.63 6.13 21.12
N ALA A 225 -76.76 7.39 21.53
CA ALA A 225 -75.92 8.00 22.58
C ALA A 225 -76.17 7.39 23.98
N ASP A 226 -77.32 6.75 24.18
CA ASP A 226 -77.77 6.18 25.46
C ASP A 226 -77.54 4.66 25.54
N LEU A 227 -76.84 4.08 24.57
CA LEU A 227 -76.44 2.67 24.63
C LEU A 227 -75.51 2.46 25.84
N LYS A 228 -75.84 1.43 26.63
CA LYS A 228 -75.12 1.09 27.87
C LYS A 228 -74.54 -0.30 27.73
N GLU A 229 -73.36 -0.45 28.30
CA GLU A 229 -72.62 -1.70 28.41
C GLU A 229 -71.97 -1.70 29.79
N ASP A 230 -72.74 -2.16 30.77
CA ASP A 230 -72.39 -2.27 32.19
C ASP A 230 -72.99 -3.56 32.76
N ASP A 231 -72.69 -3.87 34.02
CA ASP A 231 -73.08 -5.13 34.67
C ASP A 231 -74.60 -5.38 34.72
N GLN A 232 -75.43 -4.35 34.47
CA GLN A 232 -76.90 -4.45 34.47
C GLN A 232 -77.54 -4.18 33.10
N ASN A 233 -76.78 -3.65 32.13
CA ASN A 233 -77.28 -3.23 30.82
C ASN A 233 -76.31 -3.67 29.71
N PHE A 234 -76.74 -4.60 28.86
CA PHE A 234 -75.89 -5.23 27.83
C PHE A 234 -76.30 -4.84 26.40
N HIS A 235 -76.63 -3.56 26.18
CA HIS A 235 -77.23 -3.12 24.90
C HIS A 235 -76.27 -3.28 23.72
N ILE A 236 -74.97 -3.01 23.91
CA ILE A 236 -73.96 -3.14 22.85
C ILE A 236 -73.71 -4.61 22.56
N SER A 237 -73.59 -5.43 23.61
CA SER A 237 -73.47 -6.89 23.46
C SER A 237 -74.68 -7.52 22.77
N PHE A 238 -75.90 -7.05 23.07
CA PHE A 238 -77.13 -7.50 22.42
C PHE A 238 -77.12 -7.16 20.91
N LEU A 239 -76.87 -5.90 20.56
CA LEU A 239 -76.83 -5.47 19.16
C LEU A 239 -75.76 -6.22 18.35
N ASN A 240 -74.59 -6.47 18.95
CA ASN A 240 -73.53 -7.27 18.32
C ASN A 240 -73.98 -8.71 18.01
N LYS A 241 -74.70 -9.36 18.93
CA LYS A 241 -75.18 -10.73 18.73
C LYS A 241 -76.29 -10.82 17.68
N GLU A 242 -77.21 -9.87 17.63
CA GLU A 242 -78.33 -9.87 16.69
C GLU A 242 -77.91 -9.52 15.25
N THR A 243 -76.97 -8.59 15.10
CA THR A 243 -76.58 -8.06 13.78
C THR A 243 -75.25 -8.59 13.26
N GLY A 244 -74.44 -9.21 14.12
CA GLY A 244 -73.07 -9.61 13.80
C GLY A 244 -72.05 -8.46 13.74
N ILE A 245 -72.49 -7.20 13.90
CA ILE A 245 -71.62 -6.00 13.85
C ILE A 245 -70.73 -5.95 15.10
N GLN A 246 -69.42 -5.74 14.95
CA GLN A 246 -68.46 -5.76 16.06
C GLN A 246 -68.81 -4.77 17.19
N LYS A 247 -68.58 -5.17 18.45
CA LYS A 247 -68.83 -4.31 19.62
C LYS A 247 -68.03 -3.00 19.59
N SER A 248 -66.81 -3.02 19.03
CA SER A 248 -65.98 -1.83 18.81
C SER A 248 -66.66 -0.83 17.87
N THR A 249 -67.17 -1.30 16.72
CA THR A 249 -67.90 -0.48 15.75
C THR A 249 -69.16 0.13 16.37
N ILE A 250 -69.93 -0.64 17.15
CA ILE A 250 -71.12 -0.13 17.86
C ILE A 250 -70.73 0.89 18.94
N LYS A 251 -69.61 0.69 19.64
CA LYS A 251 -69.06 1.67 20.59
C LYS A 251 -68.61 2.96 19.90
N ASN A 252 -67.94 2.88 18.75
CA ASN A 252 -67.54 4.04 17.98
C ASN A 252 -68.76 4.82 17.49
N LEU A 253 -69.80 4.13 17.01
CA LEU A 253 -71.06 4.74 16.61
C LEU A 253 -71.74 5.44 17.80
N LYS A 254 -71.82 4.77 18.96
CA LYS A 254 -72.29 5.40 20.21
C LYS A 254 -71.49 6.66 20.53
N ASN A 255 -70.16 6.58 20.56
CA ASN A 255 -69.29 7.71 20.92
C ASN A 255 -69.46 8.88 19.96
N ALA A 256 -69.68 8.60 18.67
CA ALA A 256 -69.99 9.63 17.69
C ALA A 256 -71.29 10.38 18.01
N PHE A 257 -72.34 9.68 18.43
CA PHE A 257 -73.59 10.29 18.91
C PHE A 257 -73.45 10.97 20.28
N VAL A 258 -72.53 10.53 21.14
CA VAL A 258 -72.19 11.25 22.39
C VAL A 258 -71.51 12.59 22.06
N ASN A 259 -70.51 12.57 21.18
CA ASN A 259 -69.82 13.78 20.74
C ASN A 259 -70.77 14.75 20.03
N GLU A 260 -71.72 14.25 19.24
CA GLU A 260 -72.77 15.08 18.65
C GLU A 260 -73.63 15.76 19.71
N ARG A 261 -74.02 15.05 20.77
CA ARG A 261 -74.79 15.63 21.87
C ARG A 261 -74.02 16.71 22.65
N GLU A 262 -72.70 16.57 22.81
CA GLU A 262 -71.88 17.52 23.57
C GLU A 262 -71.42 18.74 22.76
N SER A 263 -71.11 18.53 21.47
CA SER A 263 -70.56 19.58 20.59
C SER A 263 -71.60 20.20 19.66
N ASN A 264 -72.77 19.57 19.50
CA ASN A 264 -73.78 19.89 18.49
C ASN A 264 -73.23 19.82 17.05
N LEU A 265 -72.25 18.93 16.81
CA LEU A 265 -71.63 18.65 15.50
C LEU A 265 -72.00 17.23 15.04
N ALA A 266 -72.14 17.03 13.74
CA ALA A 266 -72.77 15.84 13.20
C ALA A 266 -72.09 14.51 13.57
N ALA A 267 -72.86 13.51 14.03
CA ALA A 267 -72.34 12.21 14.44
C ALA A 267 -71.64 11.44 13.31
N TRP A 268 -72.11 11.57 12.06
CA TRP A 268 -71.49 10.88 10.93
C TRP A 268 -70.02 11.29 10.73
N ALA A 269 -69.68 12.55 11.00
CA ALA A 269 -68.33 13.06 10.87
C ALA A 269 -67.42 12.49 11.96
N PHE A 270 -67.88 12.45 13.22
CA PHE A 270 -67.13 11.81 14.31
C PHE A 270 -66.93 10.32 14.08
N PHE A 271 -67.94 9.62 13.56
CA PHE A 271 -67.86 8.20 13.26
C PHE A 271 -66.86 7.92 12.13
N GLY A 272 -66.96 8.67 11.02
CA GLY A 272 -66.03 8.56 9.89
C GLY A 272 -64.59 8.84 10.31
N LEU A 273 -64.35 9.93 11.04
CA LEU A 273 -63.01 10.27 11.54
C LEU A 273 -62.48 9.24 12.54
N SER A 274 -63.32 8.67 13.41
CA SER A 274 -62.90 7.60 14.34
C SER A 274 -62.45 6.31 13.65
N SER A 275 -62.80 6.15 12.38
CA SER A 275 -62.41 5.00 11.55
C SER A 275 -61.11 5.25 10.79
N THR A 276 -60.52 6.45 10.94
CA THR A 276 -59.21 6.82 10.39
C THR A 276 -58.13 6.72 11.48
N PRO A 277 -56.85 6.52 11.12
CA PRO A 277 -55.74 6.55 12.08
C PRO A 277 -55.39 7.97 12.55
N LEU A 278 -56.25 8.97 12.33
CA LEU A 278 -56.01 10.37 12.68
C LEU A 278 -56.61 10.70 14.06
N PRO A 279 -55.80 10.81 15.13
CA PRO A 279 -56.30 11.16 16.46
C PRO A 279 -56.82 12.60 16.51
N ILE A 280 -57.72 12.89 17.45
CA ILE A 280 -58.32 14.23 17.62
C ILE A 280 -57.26 15.34 17.72
N SER A 281 -56.13 15.07 18.37
CA SER A 281 -55.02 16.02 18.52
C SER A 281 -54.39 16.46 17.20
N GLU A 282 -54.49 15.65 16.15
CA GLU A 282 -53.87 15.91 14.84
C GLU A 282 -54.83 16.54 13.83
N TRP A 283 -56.10 16.75 14.19
CA TRP A 283 -57.07 17.36 13.27
C TRP A 283 -56.68 18.78 12.85
N ASN A 284 -55.99 19.52 13.73
CA ASN A 284 -55.48 20.86 13.41
C ASN A 284 -54.25 20.86 12.51
N ASN A 285 -53.50 19.75 12.47
CA ASN A 285 -52.26 19.63 11.70
C ASN A 285 -52.54 19.43 10.20
N LYS A 286 -53.76 19.01 9.83
CA LYS A 286 -54.21 19.00 8.43
C LYS A 286 -54.59 20.41 8.00
N THR A 287 -54.28 20.75 6.75
CA THR A 287 -54.81 21.98 6.15
C THR A 287 -56.34 21.91 6.10
N LEU A 288 -57.01 23.06 6.06
CA LEU A 288 -58.48 23.08 6.02
C LEU A 288 -59.01 22.31 4.80
N GLU A 289 -58.34 22.45 3.65
CA GLU A 289 -58.68 21.76 2.40
C GLU A 289 -58.51 20.23 2.51
N GLU A 290 -57.41 19.76 3.09
CA GLU A 290 -57.19 18.33 3.32
C GLU A 290 -58.21 17.73 4.30
N PHE A 291 -58.59 18.49 5.34
CA PHE A 291 -59.56 18.03 6.32
C PHE A 291 -60.98 17.98 5.73
N ILE A 292 -61.33 18.96 4.88
CA ILE A 292 -62.57 18.96 4.09
C ILE A 292 -62.61 17.75 3.15
N ALA A 293 -61.53 17.48 2.41
CA ALA A 293 -61.46 16.33 1.50
C ALA A 293 -61.64 14.99 2.23
N LEU A 294 -61.05 14.86 3.43
CA LEU A 294 -61.24 13.69 4.28
C LEU A 294 -62.71 13.51 4.70
N LEU A 295 -63.34 14.59 5.20
CA LEU A 295 -64.74 14.58 5.61
C LEU A 295 -65.70 14.31 4.44
N GLN A 296 -65.35 14.76 3.23
CA GLN A 296 -66.14 14.56 2.03
C GLN A 296 -66.38 13.07 1.73
N SER A 297 -65.40 12.21 1.99
CA SER A 297 -65.49 10.76 1.76
C SER A 297 -66.51 10.05 2.67
N PHE A 298 -66.88 10.67 3.79
CA PHE A 298 -67.81 10.10 4.77
C PHE A 298 -69.22 10.69 4.65
N LYS A 299 -69.45 11.64 3.74
CA LYS A 299 -70.71 12.36 3.62
C LYS A 299 -71.88 11.45 3.21
N PRO A 300 -72.94 11.34 4.02
CA PRO A 300 -74.18 10.65 3.64
C PRO A 300 -74.82 11.22 2.35
N ALA A 301 -75.41 10.36 1.52
CA ALA A 301 -75.91 10.73 0.20
C ALA A 301 -77.05 11.78 0.22
N ASN A 302 -77.82 11.82 1.32
CA ASN A 302 -78.99 12.69 1.48
C ASN A 302 -78.80 13.85 2.49
N THR A 303 -77.58 14.16 2.94
CA THR A 303 -77.36 15.26 3.93
C THR A 303 -77.29 16.64 3.28
N THR A 304 -77.94 17.63 3.91
CA THR A 304 -77.91 19.05 3.51
C THR A 304 -76.85 19.87 4.24
N GLU A 305 -76.03 19.25 5.10
CA GLU A 305 -74.99 19.96 5.86
C GLU A 305 -73.85 20.50 4.97
N ASP A 306 -73.40 21.71 5.30
CA ASP A 306 -72.21 22.34 4.71
C ASP A 306 -70.94 21.78 5.37
N ILE A 307 -70.16 21.05 4.58
CA ILE A 307 -68.94 20.38 5.03
C ILE A 307 -67.85 21.38 5.42
N ASN A 308 -67.78 22.53 4.76
CA ASN A 308 -66.72 23.50 5.03
C ASN A 308 -66.90 24.11 6.43
N ALA A 309 -68.13 24.51 6.75
CA ALA A 309 -68.46 25.05 8.08
C ALA A 309 -68.34 23.98 9.20
N LEU A 310 -68.62 22.71 8.89
CA LEU A 310 -68.46 21.61 9.83
C LEU A 310 -66.96 21.31 10.10
N ALA A 311 -66.13 21.33 9.06
CA ALA A 311 -64.69 21.10 9.14
C ALA A 311 -64.00 22.11 10.07
N GLU A 312 -64.33 23.40 9.96
CA GLU A 312 -63.77 24.44 10.84
C GLU A 312 -64.13 24.23 12.31
N LYS A 313 -65.40 23.89 12.60
CA LYS A 313 -65.87 23.66 13.97
C LYS A 313 -65.25 22.42 14.60
N LEU A 314 -65.07 21.34 13.83
CA LEU A 314 -64.40 20.13 14.29
C LEU A 314 -62.91 20.39 14.60
N ARG A 315 -62.21 21.18 13.79
CA ARG A 315 -60.81 21.57 14.06
C ARG A 315 -60.68 22.45 15.31
N ALA A 316 -61.60 23.40 15.52
CA ALA A 316 -61.64 24.20 16.74
C ALA A 316 -61.86 23.34 18.00
N PHE A 317 -62.79 22.38 17.94
CA PHE A 317 -63.04 21.42 19.02
C PHE A 317 -61.79 20.59 19.37
N ALA A 318 -61.04 20.15 18.35
CA ALA A 318 -59.77 19.46 18.54
C ALA A 318 -58.69 20.31 19.24
N LYS A 319 -58.62 21.62 18.94
CA LYS A 319 -57.59 22.52 19.50
C LYS A 319 -57.76 22.64 21.02
N ASP A 320 -58.97 22.90 21.48
CA ASP A 320 -59.26 23.08 22.90
C ASP A 320 -59.14 21.77 23.71
N THR A 321 -59.45 20.62 23.09
CA THR A 321 -59.28 19.32 23.73
C THR A 321 -57.80 18.99 23.95
N THR A 322 -56.95 19.33 22.97
CA THR A 322 -55.50 19.08 23.02
C THR A 322 -54.83 19.94 24.09
N VAL A 323 -55.14 21.23 24.16
CA VAL A 323 -54.56 22.15 25.17
C VAL A 323 -54.83 21.64 26.60
N LYS A 324 -56.05 21.17 26.88
CA LYS A 324 -56.40 20.65 28.21
C LYS A 324 -55.62 19.38 28.59
N ALA A 325 -55.39 18.49 27.63
CA ALA A 325 -54.58 17.29 27.85
C ALA A 325 -53.11 17.66 28.14
N THR A 326 -52.52 18.52 27.32
CA THR A 326 -51.12 18.94 27.46
C THR A 326 -50.85 19.69 28.77
N VAL A 327 -51.77 20.54 29.22
CA VAL A 327 -51.66 21.21 30.54
C VAL A 327 -51.63 20.19 31.68
N GLN A 328 -52.45 19.14 31.60
CA GLN A 328 -52.47 18.08 32.61
C GLN A 328 -51.16 17.27 32.61
N ASP A 329 -50.59 17.03 31.43
CA ASP A 329 -49.29 16.34 31.29
C ASP A 329 -48.15 17.18 31.88
N TYR A 330 -48.08 18.48 31.59
CA TYR A 330 -47.08 19.36 32.18
C TYR A 330 -47.24 19.50 33.70
N LYS A 331 -48.47 19.49 34.20
CA LYS A 331 -48.74 19.50 35.65
C LYS A 331 -48.17 18.25 36.34
N SER A 332 -48.18 17.11 35.65
CA SER A 332 -47.60 15.87 36.17
C SER A 332 -46.06 15.85 36.16
N SER A 333 -45.41 16.57 35.23
CA SER A 333 -43.95 16.53 35.05
C SER A 333 -43.20 17.67 35.77
N VAL A 334 -43.63 18.91 35.59
CA VAL A 334 -42.97 20.11 36.15
C VAL A 334 -43.78 20.79 37.26
N GLY A 335 -45.00 20.31 37.53
CA GLY A 335 -45.89 20.91 38.53
C GLY A 335 -45.28 20.92 39.93
N ASN A 336 -44.63 19.84 40.37
CA ASN A 336 -44.00 19.78 41.69
C ASN A 336 -42.77 20.69 41.83
N LEU A 337 -42.09 20.99 40.71
CA LEU A 337 -40.93 21.88 40.67
C LEU A 337 -41.36 23.35 40.76
N LEU A 338 -42.44 23.73 40.06
CA LEU A 338 -42.90 25.11 39.98
C LEU A 338 -43.95 25.49 41.02
N ALA A 339 -44.66 24.51 41.61
CA ALA A 339 -45.67 24.73 42.63
C ALA A 339 -45.21 25.59 43.83
N PRO A 340 -43.96 25.48 44.34
CA PRO A 340 -43.46 26.33 45.42
C PRO A 340 -43.41 27.83 45.09
N ILE A 341 -43.39 28.18 43.80
CA ILE A 341 -43.31 29.56 43.33
C ILE A 341 -44.70 30.20 43.26
N PHE A 342 -45.74 29.43 42.94
CA PHE A 342 -47.10 29.93 42.76
C PHE A 342 -47.91 29.88 44.07
N GLN A 343 -48.71 30.91 44.31
CA GLN A 343 -49.53 31.01 45.55
C GLN A 343 -50.78 30.13 45.51
N THR A 344 -51.28 29.77 44.31
CA THR A 344 -52.47 28.92 44.13
C THR A 344 -52.27 27.93 42.98
N SER A 345 -52.91 26.76 43.05
CA SER A 345 -52.89 25.77 41.96
C SER A 345 -53.47 26.29 40.64
N ASN A 346 -54.38 27.26 40.73
CA ASN A 346 -54.99 27.90 39.56
C ASN A 346 -54.01 28.79 38.79
N GLN A 347 -53.05 29.44 39.48
CA GLN A 347 -52.00 30.22 38.81
C GLN A 347 -51.04 29.32 38.02
N LEU A 348 -50.69 28.15 38.56
CA LEU A 348 -49.89 27.15 37.85
C LEU A 348 -50.63 26.65 36.59
N ASP A 349 -51.92 26.34 36.71
CA ASP A 349 -52.73 25.88 35.56
C ASP A 349 -52.83 26.96 34.47
N LEU A 350 -53.03 28.22 34.85
CA LEU A 350 -53.04 29.35 33.91
C LEU A 350 -51.67 29.61 33.26
N PHE A 351 -50.57 29.45 34.00
CA PHE A 351 -49.21 29.57 33.46
C PHE A 351 -48.95 28.48 32.40
N LEU A 352 -49.28 27.22 32.71
CA LEU A 352 -49.11 26.09 31.80
C LEU A 352 -50.03 26.22 30.57
N GLU A 353 -51.24 26.74 30.74
CA GLU A 353 -52.15 27.01 29.61
C GLU A 353 -51.61 28.12 28.70
N GLN A 354 -51.10 29.22 29.27
CA GLN A 354 -50.48 30.30 28.48
C GLN A 354 -49.24 29.81 27.72
N TYR A 355 -48.42 28.96 28.36
CA TYR A 355 -47.28 28.32 27.70
C TYR A 355 -47.72 27.40 26.56
N THR A 356 -48.74 26.56 26.79
CA THR A 356 -49.25 25.59 25.79
C THR A 356 -49.92 26.28 24.59
N ARG A 357 -50.50 27.46 24.79
CA ARG A 357 -51.16 28.25 23.73
C ARG A 357 -50.22 29.20 22.97
N HIS A 358 -48.96 29.36 23.41
CA HIS A 358 -48.02 30.29 22.78
C HIS A 358 -47.50 29.75 21.45
N GLU A 359 -47.74 30.49 20.36
CA GLU A 359 -47.24 30.18 19.01
C GLU A 359 -46.15 31.22 18.67
N GLY A 360 -44.92 31.03 19.19
CA GLY A 360 -43.79 31.96 19.00
C GLY A 360 -42.51 31.50 19.70
N SER A 361 -41.45 32.32 19.67
CA SER A 361 -40.19 32.01 20.33
C SER A 361 -40.30 32.06 21.86
N THR A 362 -39.40 31.35 22.55
CA THR A 362 -39.29 31.38 24.02
C THR A 362 -39.01 32.79 24.54
N GLU A 363 -38.27 33.61 23.79
CA GLU A 363 -37.98 35.00 24.16
C GLU A 363 -39.26 35.86 24.13
N GLU A 364 -40.10 35.69 23.11
CA GLU A 364 -41.39 36.38 23.01
C GLU A 364 -42.36 35.92 24.12
N PHE A 365 -42.33 34.63 24.47
CA PHE A 365 -43.09 34.12 25.61
C PHE A 365 -42.70 34.83 26.90
N TRP A 366 -41.39 34.85 27.24
CA TRP A 366 -40.93 35.48 28.47
C TRP A 366 -41.20 36.98 28.50
N LYS A 367 -40.99 37.70 27.40
CA LYS A 367 -41.38 39.12 27.29
C LYS A 367 -42.88 39.33 27.53
N GLY A 368 -43.73 38.42 27.05
CA GLY A 368 -45.17 38.44 27.31
C GLY A 368 -45.50 38.18 28.79
N MET A 369 -44.79 37.26 29.44
CA MET A 369 -44.98 36.93 30.86
C MET A 369 -44.49 38.04 31.80
N GLU A 370 -43.42 38.74 31.43
CA GLU A 370 -42.94 39.93 32.15
C GLU A 370 -43.94 41.09 32.10
N GLN A 371 -44.75 41.18 31.05
CA GLN A 371 -45.82 42.16 30.90
C GLN A 371 -47.14 41.71 31.55
N ASN A 372 -47.27 40.42 31.89
CA ASN A 372 -48.46 39.90 32.52
C ASN A 372 -48.47 40.22 34.03
N THR A 373 -49.40 41.08 34.46
CA THR A 373 -49.55 41.51 35.86
C THR A 373 -49.71 40.38 36.88
N MET A 374 -50.12 39.17 36.45
CA MET A 374 -50.26 38.00 37.32
C MET A 374 -48.92 37.28 37.59
N PHE A 375 -47.95 37.36 36.67
CA PHE A 375 -46.74 36.53 36.71
C PHE A 375 -45.43 37.33 36.75
N SER A 376 -45.46 38.62 36.41
CA SER A 376 -44.26 39.45 36.21
C SER A 376 -43.27 39.45 37.37
N GLN A 377 -43.74 39.37 38.62
CA GLN A 377 -42.86 39.32 39.81
C GLN A 377 -42.19 37.97 40.03
N ASP A 378 -42.78 36.89 39.50
CA ASP A 378 -42.31 35.52 39.68
C ASP A 378 -41.44 35.03 38.50
N VAL A 379 -41.49 35.71 37.34
CA VAL A 379 -40.74 35.32 36.13
C VAL A 379 -39.26 35.01 36.40
N PRO A 380 -38.45 35.85 37.06
CA PRO A 380 -37.03 35.55 37.29
C PRO A 380 -36.81 34.28 38.13
N LYS A 381 -37.68 34.04 39.12
CA LYS A 381 -37.62 32.84 39.97
C LYS A 381 -38.02 31.58 39.20
N ILE A 382 -39.03 31.69 38.33
CA ILE A 382 -39.47 30.59 37.45
C ILE A 382 -38.33 30.24 36.49
N GLN A 383 -37.73 31.23 35.83
CA GLN A 383 -36.61 31.03 34.91
C GLN A 383 -35.42 30.36 35.60
N LEU A 384 -34.98 30.89 36.75
CA LEU A 384 -33.87 30.29 37.51
C LEU A 384 -34.17 28.85 37.94
N THR A 385 -35.39 28.55 38.40
CA THR A 385 -35.79 27.20 38.83
C THR A 385 -35.75 26.20 37.67
N LEU A 386 -36.22 26.60 36.49
CA LEU A 386 -36.18 25.78 35.28
C LEU A 386 -34.75 25.55 34.79
N GLN A 387 -33.92 26.60 34.79
CA GLN A 387 -32.52 26.52 34.39
C GLN A 387 -31.71 25.62 35.33
N LEU A 388 -31.88 25.77 36.64
CA LEU A 388 -31.24 24.90 37.63
C LEU A 388 -31.72 23.45 37.50
N SER A 389 -33.01 23.23 37.24
CA SER A 389 -33.54 21.89 37.00
C SER A 389 -32.90 21.23 35.78
N GLN A 390 -32.65 21.99 34.71
CA GLN A 390 -31.96 21.48 33.53
C GLN A 390 -30.50 21.11 33.85
N LEU A 391 -29.77 21.99 34.56
CA LEU A 391 -28.36 21.75 34.92
C LEU A 391 -28.18 20.67 35.99
N THR A 392 -29.23 20.35 36.74
CA THR A 392 -29.25 19.28 37.75
C THR A 392 -30.07 18.06 37.32
N LEU A 393 -30.29 17.88 36.01
CA LEU A 393 -30.98 16.73 35.42
C LEU A 393 -32.32 16.36 36.11
N GLY A 394 -33.07 17.37 36.57
CA GLY A 394 -34.37 17.19 37.23
C GLY A 394 -34.30 16.85 38.72
N ASN A 395 -33.14 16.93 39.37
CA ASN A 395 -33.00 16.69 40.81
C ASN A 395 -33.57 17.87 41.62
N ILE A 396 -34.84 17.77 41.98
CA ILE A 396 -35.60 18.83 42.69
C ILE A 396 -34.92 19.21 44.02
N GLY A 397 -34.36 18.24 44.75
CA GLY A 397 -33.65 18.49 46.01
C GLY A 397 -32.39 19.33 45.82
N LEU A 398 -31.63 19.08 44.74
CA LEU A 398 -30.49 19.91 44.37
C LEU A 398 -30.90 21.32 43.95
N VAL A 399 -31.96 21.48 43.16
CA VAL A 399 -32.47 22.81 42.77
C VAL A 399 -32.77 23.66 44.01
N GLN A 400 -33.46 23.08 45.00
CA GLN A 400 -33.76 23.76 46.26
C GLN A 400 -32.49 24.09 47.05
N SER A 401 -31.58 23.13 47.21
CA SER A 401 -30.29 23.34 47.90
C SER A 401 -29.42 24.43 47.26
N LEU A 402 -29.44 24.56 45.94
CA LEU A 402 -28.73 25.62 45.22
C LEU A 402 -29.39 26.99 45.44
N GLN A 403 -30.72 27.06 45.43
CA GLN A 403 -31.47 28.28 45.73
C GLN A 403 -31.28 28.73 47.19
N ASP A 404 -31.29 27.79 48.14
CA ASP A 404 -31.07 28.06 49.58
C ASP A 404 -29.64 28.54 49.87
N LYS A 405 -28.67 28.10 49.06
CA LYS A 405 -27.29 28.62 49.08
C LYS A 405 -27.15 30.03 48.50
N GLY A 406 -28.23 30.62 48.00
CA GLY A 406 -28.27 31.99 47.50
C GLY A 406 -27.84 32.16 46.05
N ILE A 407 -27.85 31.09 45.23
CA ILE A 407 -27.56 31.19 43.80
C ILE A 407 -28.65 31.99 43.11
N THR A 408 -28.25 33.08 42.44
CA THR A 408 -29.19 33.96 41.71
C THR A 408 -29.00 33.90 40.20
N ASP A 409 -27.82 33.52 39.73
CA ASP A 409 -27.50 33.23 38.34
C ASP A 409 -26.83 31.85 38.23
N THR A 410 -27.28 31.03 37.28
CA THR A 410 -26.68 29.73 36.97
C THR A 410 -25.19 29.78 36.59
N LYS A 411 -24.67 30.92 36.13
CA LYS A 411 -23.23 31.11 35.89
C LYS A 411 -22.40 30.96 37.16
N GLU A 412 -22.98 31.23 38.33
CA GLU A 412 -22.29 31.09 39.62
C GLU A 412 -21.90 29.62 39.92
N LEU A 413 -22.53 28.65 39.24
CA LEU A 413 -22.24 27.22 39.40
C LEU A 413 -20.82 26.83 38.98
N VAL A 414 -20.15 27.62 38.13
CA VAL A 414 -18.72 27.41 37.78
C VAL A 414 -17.79 27.52 38.99
N ASN A 415 -18.27 28.09 40.11
CA ASN A 415 -17.52 28.22 41.35
C ASN A 415 -17.49 26.94 42.18
N PHE A 416 -18.38 25.99 41.92
CA PHE A 416 -18.47 24.74 42.67
C PHE A 416 -17.36 23.78 42.23
N SER A 417 -16.59 23.31 43.20
CA SER A 417 -15.62 22.23 42.99
C SER A 417 -16.33 20.87 42.83
N ASN A 418 -15.60 19.86 42.38
CA ASN A 418 -16.14 18.49 42.34
C ASN A 418 -16.55 18.03 43.75
N GLU A 419 -15.79 18.43 44.78
CA GLU A 419 -16.09 18.13 46.17
C GLU A 419 -17.38 18.83 46.66
N ASP A 420 -17.63 20.07 46.21
CA ASP A 420 -18.88 20.78 46.52
C ASP A 420 -20.10 20.09 45.88
N TRP A 421 -19.95 19.63 44.63
CA TRP A 421 -20.99 18.87 43.94
C TRP A 421 -21.22 17.51 44.60
N GLN A 422 -20.17 16.79 44.98
CA GLN A 422 -20.28 15.53 45.71
C GLN A 422 -21.02 15.71 47.04
N ALA A 423 -20.70 16.75 47.80
CA ALA A 423 -21.38 17.04 49.06
C ALA A 423 -22.89 17.29 48.87
N LEU A 424 -23.28 17.95 47.77
CA LEU A 424 -24.67 18.20 47.43
C LEU A 424 -25.40 16.96 46.90
N THR A 425 -24.78 16.16 46.04
CA THR A 425 -25.40 14.97 45.44
C THR A 425 -25.63 13.85 46.46
N ILE A 426 -24.76 13.73 47.47
CA ILE A 426 -24.93 12.78 48.59
C ILE A 426 -26.17 13.10 49.44
N LEU A 427 -26.52 14.39 49.58
CA LEU A 427 -27.69 14.82 50.36
C LEU A 427 -29.02 14.55 49.64
N HIS A 428 -28.99 14.45 48.31
CA HIS A 428 -30.16 14.27 47.46
C HIS A 428 -30.04 13.07 46.50
N PRO A 429 -29.83 11.84 47.02
CA PRO A 429 -29.64 10.65 46.21
C PRO A 429 -30.91 10.22 45.45
N GLU A 430 -32.09 10.66 45.90
CA GLU A 430 -33.39 10.38 45.29
C GLU A 430 -33.54 10.94 43.87
N GLY A 431 -32.80 11.99 43.53
CA GLY A 431 -32.83 12.63 42.22
C GLY A 431 -31.64 12.27 41.33
N ILE A 432 -30.83 11.25 41.68
CA ILE A 432 -29.75 10.77 40.82
C ILE A 432 -30.35 9.97 39.65
N PRO A 433 -30.04 10.31 38.38
CA PRO A 433 -30.54 9.59 37.22
C PRO A 433 -30.31 8.07 37.30
N GLN A 434 -31.30 7.29 36.82
CA GLN A 434 -31.25 5.83 36.89
C GLN A 434 -30.15 5.20 36.02
N HIS A 435 -29.66 5.91 35.00
CA HIS A 435 -28.60 5.42 34.12
C HIS A 435 -27.22 5.42 34.78
N ILE A 436 -27.06 6.16 35.88
CA ILE A 436 -25.82 6.16 36.67
C ILE A 436 -25.85 4.94 37.59
N VAL A 437 -25.17 3.87 37.18
CA VAL A 437 -25.10 2.58 37.89
C VAL A 437 -23.76 2.44 38.59
N ALA A 438 -23.77 2.21 39.90
CA ALA A 438 -22.59 1.86 40.68
C ALA A 438 -22.99 1.03 41.91
N ASP A 439 -22.01 0.39 42.55
CA ASP A 439 -22.24 -0.57 43.64
C ASP A 439 -22.73 0.11 44.93
N THR A 440 -22.48 1.40 45.09
CA THR A 440 -22.90 2.18 46.27
C THR A 440 -23.57 3.49 45.89
N VAL A 441 -24.48 3.98 46.76
CA VAL A 441 -25.11 5.30 46.59
C VAL A 441 -24.05 6.42 46.59
N GLN A 442 -22.98 6.25 47.36
CA GLN A 442 -21.85 7.18 47.40
C GLN A 442 -21.13 7.27 46.06
N GLU A 443 -20.87 6.13 45.44
CA GLU A 443 -20.20 6.06 44.14
C GLU A 443 -21.10 6.61 43.02
N ARG A 444 -22.42 6.32 43.06
CA ARG A 444 -23.40 6.95 42.18
C ARG A 444 -23.42 8.47 42.33
N ALA A 445 -23.36 8.98 43.55
CA ALA A 445 -23.32 10.42 43.83
C ALA A 445 -22.02 11.08 43.33
N ASN A 446 -20.89 10.37 43.39
CA ASN A 446 -19.61 10.84 42.89
C ASN A 446 -19.57 10.90 41.35
N ILE A 447 -20.07 9.87 40.67
CA ILE A 447 -20.18 9.87 39.20
C ILE A 447 -21.12 10.99 38.76
N TYR A 448 -22.26 11.13 39.44
CA TYR A 448 -23.22 12.19 39.16
C TYR A 448 -22.64 13.60 39.36
N ALA A 449 -21.85 13.81 40.41
CA ALA A 449 -21.16 15.08 40.63
C ALA A 449 -20.20 15.44 39.49
N GLY A 450 -19.48 14.44 38.94
CA GLY A 450 -18.66 14.62 37.75
C GLY A 450 -19.47 15.02 36.51
N GLU A 451 -20.61 14.36 36.27
CA GLU A 451 -21.51 14.71 35.16
C GLU A 451 -22.09 16.13 35.30
N LEU A 452 -22.48 16.54 36.51
CA LEU A 452 -22.95 17.90 36.78
C LEU A 452 -21.88 18.94 36.49
N GLN A 453 -20.63 18.66 36.87
CA GLN A 453 -19.50 19.53 36.56
C GLN A 453 -19.29 19.67 35.05
N THR A 454 -19.37 18.56 34.29
CA THR A 454 -19.30 18.59 32.82
C THR A 454 -20.46 19.37 32.21
N LEU A 455 -21.69 19.22 32.73
CA LEU A 455 -22.86 19.98 32.24
C LEU A 455 -22.71 21.49 32.48
N VAL A 456 -22.17 21.89 33.63
CA VAL A 456 -21.87 23.29 33.94
C VAL A 456 -20.81 23.83 32.98
N GLU A 457 -19.76 23.06 32.68
CA GLU A 457 -18.72 23.47 31.74
C GLU A 457 -19.25 23.60 30.30
N LEU A 458 -20.12 22.70 29.86
CA LEU A 458 -20.79 22.78 28.56
C LEU A 458 -21.78 23.95 28.46
N ALA A 459 -22.45 24.29 29.56
CA ALA A 459 -23.39 25.41 29.61
C ALA A 459 -22.68 26.78 29.66
N PHE A 460 -21.51 26.85 30.31
CA PHE A 460 -20.77 28.10 30.54
C PHE A 460 -19.26 27.98 30.21
N PRO A 461 -18.89 27.60 28.97
CA PRO A 461 -17.50 27.29 28.63
C PRO A 461 -16.55 28.48 28.79
N ASN A 462 -17.01 29.69 28.43
CA ASN A 462 -16.21 30.90 28.60
C ASN A 462 -15.85 31.18 30.06
N GLU A 463 -16.80 30.99 30.98
CA GLU A 463 -16.60 31.27 32.39
C GLU A 463 -15.67 30.22 33.05
N VAL A 464 -15.76 28.96 32.62
CA VAL A 464 -14.81 27.91 33.04
C VAL A 464 -13.40 28.16 32.50
N ILE A 465 -13.26 28.60 31.25
CA ILE A 465 -11.96 28.94 30.66
C ILE A 465 -11.34 30.15 31.34
N LYS A 466 -12.11 31.20 31.66
CA LYS A 466 -11.64 32.35 32.44
C LYS A 466 -11.07 31.95 33.81
N LYS A 467 -11.60 30.89 34.42
CA LYS A 467 -11.09 30.37 35.69
C LYS A 467 -9.83 29.53 35.53
N THR A 468 -9.65 28.90 34.36
CA THR A 468 -8.61 27.90 34.12
C THR A 468 -7.36 28.50 33.46
N VAL A 469 -7.56 29.41 32.51
CA VAL A 469 -6.50 30.16 31.81
C VAL A 469 -6.12 31.38 32.63
N THR A 470 -4.83 31.50 32.98
CA THR A 470 -4.32 32.55 33.88
C THR A 470 -3.64 33.70 33.14
N SER A 471 -3.67 33.72 31.80
CA SER A 471 -3.04 34.79 31.04
C SER A 471 -3.91 36.04 31.03
N GLU A 472 -3.30 37.16 31.40
CA GLU A 472 -3.99 38.44 31.49
C GLU A 472 -4.60 38.88 30.15
N GLY A 473 -3.96 38.48 29.04
CA GLY A 473 -4.40 38.83 27.69
C GLY A 473 -5.65 38.06 27.23
N VAL A 474 -5.73 36.75 27.49
CA VAL A 474 -6.92 35.94 27.13
C VAL A 474 -8.11 36.33 27.99
N LEU A 475 -7.89 36.63 29.28
CA LEU A 475 -8.95 37.13 30.17
C LEU A 475 -9.53 38.45 29.67
N LYS A 476 -8.67 39.41 29.30
CA LYS A 476 -9.08 40.68 28.70
C LYS A 476 -9.87 40.47 27.40
N PHE A 477 -9.43 39.55 26.55
CA PHE A 477 -10.14 39.21 25.32
C PHE A 477 -11.55 38.68 25.59
N LEU A 478 -11.71 37.73 26.51
CA LEU A 478 -13.02 37.13 26.82
C LEU A 478 -13.95 38.10 27.57
N ASP A 479 -13.43 39.00 28.38
CA ASP A 479 -14.24 40.02 29.07
C ASP A 479 -14.76 41.10 28.13
N GLN A 480 -13.98 41.45 27.10
CA GLN A 480 -14.37 42.44 26.10
C GLN A 480 -15.34 41.89 25.04
N ASN A 481 -15.37 40.56 24.87
CA ASN A 481 -16.13 39.88 23.83
C ASN A 481 -17.15 38.89 24.44
N PRO A 482 -18.16 39.36 25.19
CA PRO A 482 -19.10 38.49 25.91
C PRO A 482 -20.01 37.65 25.00
N ASP A 483 -20.15 38.04 23.73
CA ASP A 483 -20.89 37.31 22.68
C ASP A 483 -20.04 36.27 21.94
N PHE A 484 -18.73 36.19 22.21
CA PHE A 484 -17.86 35.18 21.63
C PHE A 484 -18.04 33.83 22.36
N ASP A 485 -18.76 32.89 21.76
CA ASP A 485 -18.81 31.51 22.26
C ASP A 485 -17.52 30.75 21.91
N PHE A 486 -16.70 30.46 22.92
CA PHE A 486 -15.39 29.83 22.73
C PHE A 486 -15.46 28.43 22.09
N THR A 487 -16.61 27.75 22.22
CA THR A 487 -16.81 26.37 21.72
C THR A 487 -17.44 26.31 20.35
N LYS A 488 -18.19 27.33 19.95
CA LYS A 488 -18.98 27.34 18.71
C LYS A 488 -18.48 28.33 17.67
N THR A 489 -17.78 29.38 18.09
CA THR A 489 -17.37 30.47 17.20
C THR A 489 -15.87 30.36 16.94
N PRO A 490 -15.44 30.02 15.70
CA PRO A 490 -14.03 30.09 15.34
C PRO A 490 -13.49 31.50 15.54
N VAL A 491 -12.33 31.62 16.19
CA VAL A 491 -11.74 32.92 16.50
C VAL A 491 -11.50 33.77 15.24
N GLU A 492 -11.11 33.16 14.13
CA GLU A 492 -10.92 33.85 12.85
C GLU A 492 -12.21 34.48 12.31
N SER A 493 -13.34 33.76 12.35
CA SER A 493 -14.64 34.27 11.90
C SER A 493 -15.13 35.42 12.78
N TYR A 494 -14.90 35.31 14.10
CA TYR A 494 -15.24 36.38 15.04
C TYR A 494 -14.43 37.65 14.77
N LEU A 495 -13.11 37.53 14.60
CA LEU A 495 -12.22 38.65 14.29
C LEU A 495 -12.58 39.34 12.97
N GLN A 496 -12.94 38.59 11.93
CA GLN A 496 -13.40 39.17 10.67
C GLN A 496 -14.69 39.98 10.81
N SER A 497 -15.63 39.52 11.65
CA SER A 497 -16.91 40.20 11.86
C SER A 497 -16.81 41.47 12.73
N LYS A 498 -15.89 41.49 13.71
CA LYS A 498 -15.76 42.58 14.69
C LYS A 498 -14.59 43.53 14.40
N GLY A 499 -13.60 43.10 13.61
CA GLY A 499 -12.40 43.87 13.30
C GLY A 499 -11.56 44.22 14.54
N ASP A 500 -10.82 45.34 14.46
CA ASP A 500 -9.94 45.84 15.53
C ASP A 500 -10.66 46.10 16.88
N ALA A 501 -11.99 46.21 16.88
CA ALA A 501 -12.78 46.38 18.09
C ALA A 501 -12.69 45.16 19.03
N ALA A 502 -12.49 43.95 18.50
CA ALA A 502 -12.36 42.72 19.29
C ALA A 502 -11.03 42.66 20.09
N LEU A 503 -10.04 43.48 19.72
CA LEU A 503 -8.70 43.51 20.32
C LEU A 503 -8.40 44.83 21.05
N HIS A 504 -9.40 45.70 21.18
CA HIS A 504 -9.22 47.03 21.74
C HIS A 504 -8.68 46.96 23.19
N ASN A 505 -7.57 47.63 23.50
CA ASN A 505 -6.85 47.58 24.78
C ASN A 505 -6.06 46.28 25.09
N ILE A 506 -5.84 45.42 24.10
CA ILE A 506 -4.82 44.36 24.15
C ILE A 506 -3.54 44.93 23.50
N ILE A 507 -2.38 44.80 24.13
CA ILE A 507 -1.12 45.39 23.61
C ILE A 507 -0.41 44.41 22.67
N ASP A 508 -0.33 43.14 23.07
CA ASP A 508 0.31 42.08 22.29
C ASP A 508 -0.76 41.22 21.61
N HIS A 509 -1.28 41.72 20.49
CA HIS A 509 -2.34 41.05 19.73
C HIS A 509 -1.93 39.64 19.29
N GLU A 510 -0.68 39.46 18.85
CA GLU A 510 -0.24 38.20 18.24
C GLU A 510 -0.10 37.09 19.29
N THR A 511 0.53 37.37 20.43
CA THR A 511 0.68 36.40 21.51
C THR A 511 -0.68 35.98 22.07
N VAL A 512 -1.58 36.94 22.32
CA VAL A 512 -2.91 36.65 22.87
C VAL A 512 -3.75 35.84 21.88
N LEU A 513 -3.73 36.19 20.59
CA LEU A 513 -4.46 35.43 19.58
C LEU A 513 -3.92 34.01 19.41
N ASN A 514 -2.61 33.82 19.49
CA ASN A 514 -2.01 32.48 19.44
C ASN A 514 -2.44 31.62 20.63
N GLU A 515 -2.51 32.21 21.83
CA GLU A 515 -2.98 31.51 23.03
C GLU A 515 -4.49 31.19 22.96
N VAL A 516 -5.33 32.12 22.46
CA VAL A 516 -6.76 31.87 22.21
C VAL A 516 -6.93 30.72 21.21
N ARG A 517 -6.18 30.72 20.10
CA ARG A 517 -6.21 29.67 19.08
C ARG A 517 -5.78 28.32 19.63
N GLU A 518 -4.65 28.28 20.35
CA GLU A 518 -4.14 27.06 20.96
C GLU A 518 -5.16 26.46 21.94
N THR A 519 -5.69 27.30 22.82
CA THR A 519 -6.70 26.89 23.80
C THR A 519 -7.96 26.37 23.10
N GLN A 520 -8.46 27.06 22.05
CA GLN A 520 -9.62 26.61 21.29
C GLN A 520 -9.38 25.28 20.57
N ARG A 521 -8.18 25.09 19.99
CA ARG A 521 -7.80 23.85 19.30
C ARG A 521 -7.70 22.65 20.24
N LEU A 522 -7.09 22.84 21.41
CA LEU A 522 -6.96 21.77 22.40
C LEU A 522 -8.29 21.47 23.09
N TYR A 523 -9.11 22.49 23.34
CA TYR A 523 -10.45 22.31 23.89
C TYR A 523 -11.36 21.51 22.96
N ALA A 524 -11.24 21.70 21.64
CA ALA A 524 -11.96 20.89 20.65
C ALA A 524 -11.60 19.39 20.69
N ILE A 525 -10.45 19.03 21.27
CA ILE A 525 -10.00 17.64 21.46
C ILE A 525 -10.47 17.11 22.81
N THR A 526 -10.28 17.90 23.88
CA THR A 526 -10.44 17.43 25.25
C THR A 526 -11.84 17.64 25.82
N ALA A 527 -12.57 18.64 25.33
CA ALA A 527 -13.79 19.17 25.95
C ALA A 527 -13.63 19.51 27.45
N SER A 528 -12.39 19.82 27.87
CA SER A 528 -12.01 20.07 29.26
C SER A 528 -10.97 21.18 29.30
N ALA A 529 -11.28 22.28 29.98
CA ALA A 529 -10.35 23.39 30.11
C ALA A 529 -9.08 22.98 30.87
N ALA A 530 -9.21 22.10 31.87
CA ALA A 530 -8.09 21.60 32.67
C ALA A 530 -7.15 20.74 31.84
N ASP A 531 -7.69 19.79 31.07
CA ASP A 531 -6.89 18.89 30.24
C ASP A 531 -6.29 19.61 29.03
N SER A 532 -6.97 20.62 28.49
CA SER A 532 -6.41 21.51 27.46
C SER A 532 -5.15 22.22 27.95
N LYS A 533 -5.19 22.77 29.16
CA LYS A 533 -4.03 23.42 29.80
C LYS A 533 -2.92 22.41 30.09
N LEU A 534 -3.27 21.21 30.51
CA LEU A 534 -2.31 20.13 30.77
C LEU A 534 -1.59 19.70 29.49
N LEU A 535 -2.31 19.46 28.39
CA LEU A 535 -1.72 19.14 27.09
C LEU A 535 -0.85 20.28 26.54
N ALA A 536 -1.29 21.54 26.69
CA ALA A 536 -0.48 22.71 26.34
C ALA A 536 0.84 22.75 27.13
N SER A 537 0.80 22.47 28.44
CA SER A 537 2.01 22.42 29.29
C SER A 537 2.98 21.29 28.90
N MET A 538 2.50 20.27 28.19
CA MET A 538 3.30 19.18 27.62
C MET A 538 3.84 19.51 26.21
N GLY A 539 3.57 20.71 25.70
CA GLY A 539 4.03 21.20 24.40
C GLY A 539 3.21 20.68 23.22
N PHE A 540 1.93 20.38 23.42
CA PHE A 540 0.97 20.11 22.34
C PHE A 540 0.11 21.35 22.09
N SER A 541 -0.06 21.73 20.82
CA SER A 541 -0.82 22.93 20.44
C SER A 541 -1.92 22.68 19.39
N SER A 542 -2.07 21.44 18.91
CA SER A 542 -3.06 21.10 17.88
C SER A 542 -3.42 19.62 17.81
N ALA A 543 -4.58 19.33 17.23
CA ALA A 543 -5.02 17.97 16.91
C ALA A 543 -4.04 17.26 15.97
N LYS A 544 -3.43 17.96 15.01
CA LYS A 544 -2.45 17.38 14.09
C LYS A 544 -1.24 16.81 14.84
N GLN A 545 -0.65 17.56 15.77
CA GLN A 545 0.51 17.10 16.53
C GLN A 545 0.22 15.85 17.36
N ILE A 546 -0.99 15.75 17.93
CA ILE A 546 -1.40 14.57 18.71
C ILE A 546 -1.75 13.41 17.76
N GLY A 547 -2.54 13.66 16.71
CA GLY A 547 -3.04 12.64 15.78
C GLY A 547 -1.98 12.03 14.87
N THR A 548 -0.85 12.71 14.63
CA THR A 548 0.28 12.14 13.88
C THR A 548 1.22 11.28 14.73
N LEU A 549 1.10 11.31 16.06
CA LEU A 549 1.86 10.39 16.92
C LEU A 549 1.25 9.00 16.86
N ALA A 550 2.09 7.97 17.00
CA ALA A 550 1.59 6.62 17.22
C ALA A 550 0.81 6.56 18.55
N PHE A 551 -0.28 5.78 18.55
CA PHE A 551 -1.17 5.66 19.72
C PHE A 551 -0.41 5.36 21.02
N ASN A 552 0.47 4.35 20.99
CA ASN A 552 1.25 3.94 22.17
C ASN A 552 2.22 5.02 22.66
N ASP A 553 2.78 5.84 21.76
CA ASP A 553 3.68 6.93 22.12
C ASP A 553 2.92 8.04 22.85
N PHE A 554 1.72 8.38 22.37
CA PHE A 554 0.88 9.37 23.03
C PHE A 554 0.42 8.91 24.42
N ILE A 555 0.02 7.63 24.57
CA ILE A 555 -0.32 7.04 25.87
C ILE A 555 0.88 7.11 26.81
N SER A 556 2.07 6.72 26.35
CA SER A 556 3.29 6.76 27.16
C SER A 556 3.67 8.17 27.59
N LEU A 557 3.47 9.17 26.72
CA LEU A 557 3.76 10.59 27.02
C LEU A 557 2.81 11.18 28.07
N THR A 558 1.58 10.67 28.16
CA THR A 558 0.51 11.17 29.05
C THR A 558 0.36 10.38 30.35
N GLU A 559 1.12 9.29 30.50
CA GLU A 559 1.08 8.39 31.66
C GLU A 559 1.27 9.14 32.98
N GLY A 560 0.42 8.82 33.97
CA GLY A 560 0.44 9.43 35.31
C GLY A 560 -0.10 10.86 35.39
N LYS A 561 -0.47 11.48 34.26
CA LYS A 561 -1.08 12.82 34.20
C LYS A 561 -2.51 12.80 33.69
N ILE A 562 -2.79 11.98 32.67
CA ILE A 562 -4.12 11.74 32.10
C ILE A 562 -4.39 10.24 32.21
N SER A 563 -5.63 9.85 32.51
CA SER A 563 -5.99 8.42 32.54
C SER A 563 -5.85 7.80 31.15
N THR A 564 -5.51 6.51 31.08
CA THR A 564 -5.30 5.82 29.80
C THR A 564 -6.53 5.91 28.89
N ASP A 565 -7.74 5.81 29.45
CA ASP A 565 -9.00 5.90 28.70
C ASP A 565 -9.23 7.30 28.11
N GLN A 566 -8.96 8.36 28.89
CA GLN A 566 -9.05 9.74 28.41
C GLN A 566 -7.99 10.04 27.35
N ALA A 567 -6.75 9.59 27.56
CA ALA A 567 -5.68 9.76 26.58
C ALA A 567 -6.01 9.03 25.25
N ALA A 568 -6.61 7.84 25.31
CA ALA A 568 -7.07 7.12 24.13
C ALA A 568 -8.19 7.88 23.38
N LEU A 569 -9.13 8.47 24.12
CA LEU A 569 -10.19 9.31 23.55
C LEU A 569 -9.61 10.55 22.87
N TYR A 570 -8.67 11.24 23.52
CA TYR A 570 -8.03 12.44 22.95
C TYR A 570 -7.24 12.13 21.68
N HIS A 571 -6.47 11.03 21.66
CA HIS A 571 -5.75 10.61 20.46
C HIS A 571 -6.71 10.32 19.30
N THR A 572 -7.77 9.54 19.56
CA THR A 572 -8.79 9.20 18.56
C THR A 572 -9.49 10.44 18.02
N LYS A 573 -9.85 11.37 18.91
CA LYS A 573 -10.49 12.64 18.53
C LYS A 573 -9.54 13.52 17.71
N ALA A 574 -8.28 13.60 18.12
CA ALA A 574 -7.25 14.36 17.42
C ALA A 574 -6.97 13.80 16.02
N ALA A 575 -6.91 12.47 15.86
CA ALA A 575 -6.80 11.80 14.57
C ALA A 575 -8.00 12.14 13.66
N SER A 576 -9.23 12.00 14.18
CA SER A 576 -10.46 12.33 13.45
C SER A 576 -10.53 13.80 13.00
N ILE A 577 -10.14 14.75 13.86
CA ILE A 577 -10.07 16.17 13.50
C ILE A 577 -9.02 16.40 12.40
N THR A 578 -7.86 15.74 12.50
CA THR A 578 -6.77 15.87 11.53
C THR A 578 -7.17 15.33 10.16
N GLU A 579 -7.81 14.17 10.11
CA GLU A 579 -8.33 13.56 8.89
C GLU A 579 -9.46 14.38 8.27
N SER A 580 -10.39 14.88 9.09
CA SER A 580 -11.48 15.74 8.63
C SER A 580 -10.96 17.04 8.02
N ALA A 581 -9.95 17.66 8.66
CA ALA A 581 -9.29 18.83 8.14
C ALA A 581 -8.56 18.54 6.81
N ALA A 582 -7.92 17.37 6.69
CA ALA A 582 -7.28 16.93 5.44
C ALA A 582 -8.30 16.69 4.32
N LEU A 583 -9.43 16.05 4.61
CA LEU A 583 -10.53 15.83 3.65
C LEU A 583 -11.13 17.16 3.17
N MET A 584 -11.46 18.06 4.10
CA MET A 584 -11.97 19.39 3.77
C MET A 584 -10.96 20.16 2.90
N TYR A 585 -9.67 20.07 3.23
CA TYR A 585 -8.61 20.65 2.41
C TYR A 585 -8.55 20.05 1.00
N MET A 586 -8.67 18.73 0.84
CA MET A 586 -8.69 18.09 -0.48
C MET A 586 -9.87 18.56 -1.33
N GLN A 587 -11.07 18.64 -0.74
CA GLN A 587 -12.27 19.14 -1.41
C GLN A 587 -12.12 20.61 -1.84
N LEU A 588 -11.57 21.46 -0.97
CA LEU A 588 -11.33 22.87 -1.28
C LEU A 588 -10.23 23.05 -2.34
N ARG A 589 -9.18 22.23 -2.31
CA ARG A 589 -8.13 22.22 -3.33
C ARG A 589 -8.72 21.97 -4.71
N GLU A 590 -9.62 21.00 -4.84
CA GLU A 590 -10.29 20.67 -6.10
C GLU A 590 -11.04 21.89 -6.68
N LEU A 591 -11.81 22.60 -5.84
CA LEU A 591 -12.51 23.83 -6.20
C LEU A 591 -11.58 24.97 -6.66
N THR A 592 -10.36 25.05 -6.12
CA THR A 592 -9.38 26.08 -6.50
C THR A 592 -8.51 25.71 -7.71
N ASN A 593 -8.43 24.42 -8.08
CA ASN A 593 -7.56 23.91 -9.15
C ASN A 593 -8.29 23.64 -10.48
N THR A 594 -9.61 23.79 -10.56
CA THR A 594 -10.33 23.66 -11.84
C THR A 594 -10.07 24.87 -12.73
N LYS A 595 -9.55 24.64 -13.94
CA LYS A 595 -9.31 25.66 -14.99
C LYS A 595 -10.58 26.29 -15.56
N GLU A 596 -11.77 25.82 -15.18
CA GLU A 596 -13.03 26.41 -15.63
C GLU A 596 -13.49 27.48 -14.64
N ALA A 597 -13.53 28.73 -15.11
CA ALA A 597 -14.14 29.82 -14.37
C ALA A 597 -15.63 29.47 -14.12
N PRO A 598 -16.11 29.42 -12.86
CA PRO A 598 -17.53 29.25 -12.63
C PRO A 598 -18.22 30.53 -13.13
N PHE A 599 -18.98 30.39 -14.21
CA PHE A 599 -19.93 31.40 -14.68
C PHE A 599 -21.13 31.46 -13.72
N VAL A 600 -20.92 31.69 -12.43
CA VAL A 600 -21.98 31.97 -11.45
C VAL A 600 -21.40 32.81 -10.30
N GLY A 601 -21.95 34.02 -10.14
CA GLY A 601 -22.02 34.86 -8.93
C GLY A 601 -20.94 34.78 -7.84
N ASP A 602 -20.24 35.91 -7.66
CA ASP A 602 -19.48 36.38 -6.50
C ASP A 602 -19.29 35.39 -5.32
N SER A 603 -18.39 34.42 -5.50
CA SER A 603 -17.92 33.51 -4.45
C SER A 603 -16.69 34.07 -3.70
N SER A 604 -16.45 35.39 -3.79
CA SER A 604 -15.19 36.01 -3.33
C SER A 604 -15.05 36.11 -1.82
N ASP A 605 -16.15 36.16 -1.07
CA ASP A 605 -16.08 36.32 0.40
C ASP A 605 -15.84 34.99 1.13
N LEU A 606 -16.38 33.87 0.64
CA LEU A 606 -16.12 32.54 1.20
C LEU A 606 -14.65 32.13 1.05
N LEU A 607 -14.02 32.44 -0.09
CA LEU A 607 -12.60 32.14 -0.35
C LEU A 607 -11.62 32.98 0.46
N LYS A 608 -12.04 34.15 0.99
CA LYS A 608 -11.23 34.95 1.95
C LYS A 608 -11.28 34.38 3.36
N THR A 609 -12.37 33.71 3.73
CA THR A 609 -12.58 33.15 5.09
C THR A 609 -11.98 31.75 5.28
N ILE A 610 -11.79 31.02 4.19
CA ILE A 610 -11.23 29.67 4.19
C ILE A 610 -9.70 29.77 4.01
N PRO A 611 -8.88 29.09 4.84
CA PRO A 611 -7.44 28.97 4.60
C PRO A 611 -7.19 28.33 3.23
N ASN A 612 -6.80 29.14 2.25
CA ASN A 612 -6.47 28.70 0.90
C ASN A 612 -4.94 28.75 0.69
N TRP A 613 -4.47 28.10 -0.37
CA TRP A 613 -3.05 27.99 -0.70
C TRP A 613 -2.34 29.35 -0.80
N GLN A 614 -3.00 30.37 -1.36
CA GLN A 614 -2.43 31.70 -1.52
C GLN A 614 -2.29 32.43 -0.17
N ASN A 615 -3.25 32.26 0.74
CA ASN A 615 -3.22 32.81 2.09
C ASN A 615 -2.16 32.16 2.98
N LEU A 616 -1.87 30.87 2.76
CA LEU A 616 -0.91 30.10 3.59
C LEU A 616 0.53 30.17 3.07
N PHE A 617 0.73 30.23 1.74
CA PHE A 617 2.04 30.09 1.11
C PHE A 617 2.42 31.22 0.14
N GLY A 618 1.55 32.23 -0.04
CA GLY A 618 1.77 33.35 -0.96
C GLY A 618 1.37 33.05 -2.41
N ASP A 619 1.79 33.88 -3.36
CA ASP A 619 1.39 33.78 -4.76
C ASP A 619 1.99 32.52 -5.43
N ILE A 620 1.16 31.52 -5.71
CA ILE A 620 1.59 30.24 -6.28
C ILE A 620 1.36 30.30 -7.78
N ALA A 621 2.42 30.59 -8.52
CA ALA A 621 2.40 30.50 -9.98
C ALA A 621 2.27 29.02 -10.40
N THR A 622 1.06 28.58 -10.71
CA THR A 622 0.78 27.26 -11.31
C THR A 622 1.10 27.29 -12.81
N CYS A 623 2.37 27.52 -13.18
CA CYS A 623 2.85 27.21 -14.52
C CYS A 623 3.24 25.72 -14.59
N GLU A 624 3.15 25.11 -15.79
CA GLU A 624 3.49 23.70 -16.06
C GLU A 624 4.70 23.23 -15.25
N CYS A 625 4.42 22.44 -14.22
CA CYS A 625 5.43 21.90 -13.33
C CYS A 625 5.85 20.53 -13.90
N GLU A 626 7.14 20.38 -14.23
CA GLU A 626 7.69 19.09 -14.62
C GLU A 626 7.53 18.06 -13.49
N HIS A 627 7.40 16.77 -13.83
CA HIS A 627 7.09 15.73 -12.84
C HIS A 627 8.09 15.70 -11.68
N CYS A 628 9.38 15.89 -11.93
CA CYS A 628 10.44 16.04 -10.91
C CYS A 628 10.14 17.07 -9.81
N ARG A 629 9.39 18.13 -10.12
CA ARG A 629 9.03 19.23 -9.20
C ARG A 629 7.64 19.07 -8.59
N SER A 630 6.96 17.96 -8.89
CA SER A 630 5.66 17.59 -8.33
C SER A 630 5.80 17.09 -6.89
N VAL A 631 4.73 17.25 -6.10
CA VAL A 631 4.57 16.58 -4.79
C VAL A 631 4.46 15.05 -4.92
N TYR A 632 4.27 14.53 -6.14
CA TYR A 632 4.26 13.10 -6.44
C TYR A 632 5.58 12.61 -7.07
N SER A 633 6.61 13.46 -7.11
CA SER A 633 7.88 13.11 -7.75
C SER A 633 8.69 12.11 -6.91
N PRO A 634 9.66 11.40 -7.53
CA PRO A 634 10.60 10.57 -6.78
C PRO A 634 11.38 11.38 -5.72
N ALA A 635 11.67 12.66 -5.99
CA ALA A 635 12.30 13.55 -5.01
C ALA A 635 11.39 13.84 -3.81
N ALA A 636 10.08 14.03 -4.02
CA ALA A 636 9.11 14.19 -2.94
C ALA A 636 9.00 12.89 -2.11
N TYR A 637 8.99 11.73 -2.77
CA TYR A 637 9.01 10.43 -2.10
C TYR A 637 10.29 10.22 -1.27
N PHE A 638 11.46 10.62 -1.79
CA PHE A 638 12.72 10.56 -1.04
C PHE A 638 12.67 11.40 0.26
N VAL A 639 12.13 12.62 0.19
CA VAL A 639 11.97 13.49 1.37
C VAL A 639 10.99 12.89 2.37
N ASP A 640 9.87 12.35 1.90
CA ASP A 640 8.88 11.69 2.76
C ASP A 640 9.46 10.44 3.42
N LEU A 641 10.23 9.63 2.69
CA LEU A 641 10.91 8.46 3.22
C LEU A 641 11.93 8.84 4.30
N LEU A 642 12.73 9.89 4.08
CA LEU A 642 13.62 10.40 5.13
C LEU A 642 12.83 10.90 6.35
N HIS A 643 11.68 11.53 6.15
CA HIS A 643 10.81 11.96 7.25
C HIS A 643 10.25 10.78 8.05
N VAL A 644 9.79 9.72 7.38
CA VAL A 644 9.27 8.49 8.01
C VAL A 644 10.38 7.73 8.74
N LEU A 645 11.55 7.55 8.11
CA LEU A 645 12.66 6.77 8.69
C LEU A 645 13.33 7.48 9.86
N LEU A 646 13.38 8.81 9.85
CA LEU A 646 14.12 9.61 10.83
C LEU A 646 13.22 10.27 11.88
N GLY A 647 11.89 10.22 11.68
CA GLY A 647 10.89 10.80 12.56
C GLY A 647 10.97 12.33 12.70
N GLN A 648 10.02 12.92 13.44
CA GLN A 648 10.15 14.30 13.90
C GLN A 648 11.16 14.34 15.05
N SER A 649 12.37 14.84 14.77
CA SER A 649 13.61 14.69 15.54
C SER A 649 13.65 15.26 16.98
N ASN A 650 12.58 15.28 17.79
CA ASN A 650 12.61 16.06 19.03
C ASN A 650 12.26 15.36 20.35
N ARG A 651 12.04 14.04 20.44
CA ARG A 651 11.62 13.47 21.75
C ARG A 651 12.31 12.18 22.23
N ASN A 652 12.99 11.40 21.37
CA ASN A 652 13.71 10.18 21.78
C ASN A 652 15.19 10.18 21.35
N LYS A 653 16.11 10.04 22.33
CA LYS A 653 17.58 9.91 22.11
C LYS A 653 17.99 8.72 21.23
N LYS A 654 17.09 7.77 20.97
CA LYS A 654 17.36 6.57 20.18
C LYS A 654 17.26 6.84 18.67
N ASP A 655 16.31 7.69 18.25
CA ASP A 655 16.07 8.03 16.84
C ASP A 655 17.15 8.98 16.31
N GLU A 656 17.72 9.80 17.19
CA GLU A 656 18.89 10.64 16.91
C GLU A 656 20.10 9.80 16.44
N LYS A 657 20.33 8.62 17.05
CA LYS A 657 21.44 7.73 16.66
C LYS A 657 21.26 7.07 15.29
N VAL A 658 20.03 6.75 14.88
CA VAL A 658 19.76 6.13 13.58
C VAL A 658 20.01 7.13 12.46
N ARG A 659 19.53 8.37 12.65
CA ARG A 659 19.79 9.48 11.73
C ARG A 659 21.28 9.78 11.60
N GLU A 660 21.97 9.87 12.73
CA GLU A 660 23.41 10.08 12.76
C GLU A 660 24.15 8.98 12.01
N GLU A 661 23.82 7.71 12.25
CA GLU A 661 24.48 6.59 11.57
C GLU A 661 24.16 6.52 10.07
N LEU A 662 22.92 6.82 9.66
CA LEU A 662 22.56 6.89 8.23
C LEU A 662 23.40 7.92 7.50
N PHE A 663 23.44 9.15 8.01
CA PHE A 663 24.26 10.19 7.40
C PHE A 663 25.75 9.89 7.55
N ARG A 664 26.18 9.24 8.65
CA ARG A 664 27.56 8.77 8.80
C ARG A 664 28.03 7.89 7.65
N ARG A 665 27.15 7.00 7.16
CA ARG A 665 27.42 6.06 6.06
C ARG A 665 27.14 6.64 4.68
N ARG A 666 26.24 7.62 4.59
CA ARG A 666 25.76 8.23 3.35
C ARG A 666 25.56 9.75 3.52
N PRO A 667 26.66 10.51 3.69
CA PRO A 667 26.60 11.96 3.87
C PRO A 667 26.06 12.68 2.62
N ASP A 668 26.20 12.06 1.45
CA ASP A 668 25.66 12.53 0.18
C ASP A 668 24.12 12.70 0.20
N LEU A 669 23.39 11.83 0.91
CA LEU A 669 21.93 11.89 1.00
C LEU A 669 21.43 13.16 1.70
N LYS A 670 22.23 13.74 2.58
CA LYS A 670 21.93 14.98 3.31
C LYS A 670 21.98 16.21 2.41
N TYR A 671 22.82 16.17 1.38
CA TYR A 671 23.15 17.31 0.53
C TYR A 671 22.68 17.16 -0.92
N THR A 672 22.10 16.02 -1.27
CA THR A 672 21.55 15.74 -2.60
C THR A 672 20.56 16.81 -3.04
N LYS A 673 20.74 17.31 -4.26
CA LYS A 673 19.84 18.31 -4.84
C LYS A 673 18.60 17.63 -5.38
N LEU A 674 17.44 18.18 -5.03
CA LEU A 674 16.15 17.73 -5.54
C LEU A 674 15.81 18.47 -6.83
N SER A 675 16.66 18.33 -7.86
CA SER A 675 16.44 18.89 -9.20
C SER A 675 15.96 17.81 -10.19
N CYS A 676 15.48 18.23 -11.36
CA CYS A 676 15.00 17.31 -12.40
C CYS A 676 16.13 16.44 -12.93
N GLU A 677 17.32 17.00 -13.11
CA GLU A 677 18.50 16.27 -13.55
C GLU A 677 18.91 15.17 -12.55
N HIS A 678 18.84 15.44 -11.24
CA HIS A 678 19.15 14.44 -10.21
C HIS A 678 18.04 13.38 -10.05
N THR A 679 16.83 13.70 -10.51
CA THR A 679 15.66 12.81 -10.37
C THR A 679 15.51 11.89 -11.59
N ASP A 680 15.75 12.41 -12.78
CA ASP A 680 15.34 11.78 -14.04
C ASP A 680 16.52 11.30 -14.91
N THR A 681 17.73 11.82 -14.71
CA THR A 681 18.90 11.38 -15.49
C THR A 681 19.39 10.02 -15.02
N LEU A 682 19.35 9.03 -15.91
CA LEU A 682 19.85 7.68 -15.63
C LEU A 682 21.38 7.69 -15.55
N ILE A 683 21.91 7.04 -14.51
CA ILE A 683 23.35 6.82 -14.31
C ILE A 683 23.61 5.36 -13.94
N PRO A 684 24.75 4.78 -14.36
CA PRO A 684 25.14 3.46 -13.89
C PRO A 684 25.29 3.45 -12.37
N TYR A 685 24.62 2.50 -11.72
CA TYR A 685 24.63 2.41 -10.26
C TYR A 685 26.04 2.24 -9.68
N ILE A 686 26.92 1.52 -10.39
CA ILE A 686 28.29 1.28 -9.95
C ILE A 686 29.12 2.56 -9.87
N ASP A 687 28.83 3.58 -10.70
CA ASP A 687 29.56 4.84 -10.71
C ASP A 687 29.28 5.62 -9.43
N LEU A 688 28.03 5.66 -8.97
CA LEU A 688 27.67 6.23 -7.67
C LEU A 688 28.36 5.52 -6.51
N VAL A 689 28.45 4.18 -6.57
CA VAL A 689 29.12 3.40 -5.54
C VAL A 689 30.61 3.75 -5.49
N ASN A 690 31.27 3.83 -6.65
CA ASN A 690 32.67 4.19 -6.74
C ASN A 690 32.90 5.64 -6.29
N GLU A 691 32.10 6.61 -6.72
CA GLU A 691 32.22 8.02 -6.30
C GLU A 691 32.17 8.15 -4.77
N ILE A 692 31.21 7.47 -4.13
CA ILE A 692 31.10 7.48 -2.66
C ILE A 692 32.35 6.86 -2.03
N LEU A 693 32.78 5.68 -2.50
CA LEU A 693 33.94 4.98 -1.96
C LEU A 693 35.25 5.76 -2.19
N GLU A 694 35.41 6.42 -3.33
CA GLU A 694 36.53 7.30 -3.66
C GLU A 694 36.63 8.44 -2.65
N THR A 695 35.52 9.11 -2.32
CA THR A 695 35.50 10.14 -1.28
C THR A 695 35.92 9.60 0.09
N TYR A 696 35.43 8.42 0.48
CA TYR A 696 35.84 7.80 1.74
C TYR A 696 37.33 7.44 1.73
N VAL A 697 37.84 6.81 0.67
CA VAL A 697 39.26 6.43 0.57
C VAL A 697 40.16 7.68 0.53
N ALA A 698 39.78 8.71 -0.21
CA ALA A 698 40.58 9.92 -0.34
C ALA A 698 40.66 10.72 0.97
N ASN A 699 39.57 10.80 1.73
CA ASN A 699 39.46 11.69 2.89
C ASN A 699 39.69 10.99 4.24
N ILE A 700 39.62 9.66 4.32
CA ILE A 700 39.88 8.92 5.58
C ILE A 700 41.39 8.85 5.89
N PHE A 701 42.25 8.72 4.88
CA PHE A 701 43.68 8.39 5.07
C PHE A 701 44.64 9.60 5.02
N VAL A 702 44.14 10.83 5.16
CA VAL A 702 44.92 12.06 4.89
C VAL A 702 45.94 12.41 5.99
N ASP A 703 45.71 11.96 7.23
CA ASP A 703 46.67 12.07 8.32
C ASP A 703 46.81 10.67 8.93
N ASP A 704 48.02 10.25 9.33
CA ASP A 704 48.35 9.02 10.10
C ASP A 704 47.60 8.87 11.46
N LYS A 705 46.44 9.51 11.63
CA LYS A 705 45.56 9.42 12.77
C LYS A 705 44.62 8.24 12.58
N ALA A 706 44.74 7.26 13.46
CA ALA A 706 43.90 6.07 13.56
C ALA A 706 42.42 6.35 13.96
N GLU A 707 41.88 7.54 13.70
CA GLU A 707 40.54 7.95 14.10
C GLU A 707 39.73 8.43 12.89
N PHE A 708 38.56 7.83 12.68
CA PHE A 708 37.66 8.14 11.57
C PHE A 708 37.19 9.60 11.62
N ASP A 709 37.78 10.49 10.80
CA ASP A 709 37.28 11.86 10.65
C ASP A 709 36.09 11.91 9.68
N TYR A 710 34.92 11.51 10.20
CA TYR A 710 33.67 11.62 9.45
C TYR A 710 33.34 13.07 9.05
N LYS A 711 33.86 14.07 9.77
CA LYS A 711 33.58 15.46 9.46
C LYS A 711 34.21 15.88 8.12
N ALA A 712 35.41 15.40 7.80
CA ALA A 712 36.04 15.64 6.50
C ALA A 712 35.18 15.06 5.35
N VAL A 713 34.62 13.86 5.53
CA VAL A 713 33.72 13.23 4.56
C VAL A 713 32.39 13.99 4.42
N ASP A 714 31.77 14.43 5.54
CA ASP A 714 30.53 15.22 5.51
C ASP A 714 30.75 16.60 4.86
N ASP A 715 31.86 17.27 5.18
CA ASP A 715 32.26 18.55 4.58
C ASP A 715 32.51 18.37 3.07
N HIS A 716 33.17 17.28 2.66
CA HIS A 716 33.37 16.96 1.25
C HIS A 716 32.04 16.73 0.52
N ALA A 717 31.18 15.86 1.04
CA ALA A 717 29.86 15.59 0.45
C ALA A 717 29.03 16.88 0.32
N GLN A 718 29.12 17.78 1.31
CA GLN A 718 28.46 19.08 1.24
C GLN A 718 28.94 19.90 0.03
N ILE A 719 30.22 19.84 -0.33
CA ILE A 719 30.80 20.62 -1.43
C ILE A 719 30.56 19.92 -2.76
N ALA A 720 30.88 18.63 -2.86
CA ALA A 720 30.78 17.85 -4.11
C ALA A 720 29.34 17.79 -4.64
N THR A 721 28.35 17.63 -3.76
CA THR A 721 26.94 17.55 -4.14
C THR A 721 26.31 18.93 -4.42
N LYS A 722 27.01 20.03 -4.10
CA LYS A 722 26.55 21.41 -4.37
C LYS A 722 26.86 21.92 -5.77
N ASP A 723 27.59 21.18 -6.61
CA ASP A 723 27.99 21.68 -7.92
C ASP A 723 26.84 21.77 -8.92
N LYS A 724 26.97 22.71 -9.86
CA LYS A 724 26.03 22.86 -10.99
C LYS A 724 26.41 21.79 -12.01
N ILE A 725 25.72 20.65 -12.02
CA ILE A 725 25.96 19.63 -13.04
C ILE A 725 25.80 20.32 -14.42
N PRO A 726 26.79 20.21 -15.33
CA PRO A 726 26.54 20.45 -16.74
C PRO A 726 25.40 19.53 -17.22
N VAL A 727 24.58 19.98 -18.17
CA VAL A 727 23.53 19.11 -18.73
C VAL A 727 24.19 17.99 -19.54
N PHE A 728 24.49 16.87 -18.88
CA PHE A 728 24.98 15.64 -19.51
C PHE A 728 23.81 14.71 -19.79
N THR A 729 23.89 14.02 -20.92
CA THR A 729 22.94 12.98 -21.30
C THR A 729 23.26 11.66 -20.59
N ALA A 730 22.26 10.79 -20.44
CA ALA A 730 22.47 9.45 -19.88
C ALA A 730 23.53 8.65 -20.68
N ASP A 731 23.60 8.83 -22.00
CA ASP A 731 24.59 8.17 -22.87
C ASP A 731 26.02 8.67 -22.58
N GLU A 732 26.20 9.97 -22.30
CA GLU A 732 27.50 10.53 -21.92
C GLU A 732 27.98 9.99 -20.56
N LEU A 733 27.07 9.89 -19.59
CA LEU A 733 27.36 9.36 -18.25
C LEU A 733 27.62 7.84 -18.27
N ALA A 734 26.92 7.10 -19.14
CA ALA A 734 27.19 5.67 -19.34
C ALA A 734 28.55 5.42 -20.02
N ALA A 735 29.02 6.34 -20.85
CA ALA A 735 30.31 6.22 -21.54
C ALA A 735 31.49 6.66 -20.67
N ASN A 736 31.30 7.64 -19.79
CA ASN A 736 32.33 8.13 -18.87
C ASN A 736 31.72 8.42 -17.49
N PRO A 737 32.14 7.71 -16.43
CA PRO A 737 31.78 8.07 -15.08
C PRO A 737 32.15 9.53 -14.82
N GLN A 738 31.16 10.34 -14.42
CA GLN A 738 31.39 11.76 -14.15
C GLN A 738 31.73 11.94 -12.68
N HIS A 739 32.75 12.76 -12.41
CA HIS A 739 33.01 13.26 -11.07
C HIS A 739 32.38 14.67 -11.06
N PRO A 740 31.25 14.88 -10.36
CA PRO A 740 30.37 16.04 -10.55
C PRO A 740 31.02 17.39 -10.21
N SER A 741 32.15 17.36 -9.53
CA SER A 741 32.92 18.52 -9.09
C SER A 741 34.43 18.34 -9.30
N ALA A 742 35.17 19.45 -9.32
CA ALA A 742 36.64 19.41 -9.31
C ALA A 742 37.18 18.71 -8.05
N ILE A 743 36.45 18.79 -6.94
CA ILE A 743 36.84 18.16 -5.67
C ILE A 743 36.63 16.64 -5.71
N SER A 744 35.49 16.16 -6.22
CA SER A 744 35.26 14.71 -6.45
C SER A 744 36.25 14.12 -7.46
N LYS A 745 36.71 14.91 -8.44
CA LYS A 745 37.79 14.48 -9.32
C LYS A 745 39.11 14.31 -8.59
N THR A 746 39.44 15.28 -7.72
CA THR A 746 40.65 15.23 -6.90
C THR A 746 40.63 14.04 -5.93
N ASP A 747 39.47 13.78 -5.32
CA ASP A 747 39.26 12.62 -4.45
C ASP A 747 39.53 11.31 -5.19
N ALA A 748 38.95 11.13 -6.37
CA ALA A 748 39.19 9.92 -7.13
C ALA A 748 40.64 9.77 -7.57
N ASP A 749 41.27 10.84 -8.05
CA ASP A 749 42.70 10.83 -8.41
C ASP A 749 43.55 10.41 -7.19
N ALA A 750 43.24 10.93 -6.00
CA ALA A 750 43.90 10.55 -4.74
C ALA A 750 43.60 9.11 -4.33
N ALA A 751 42.35 8.65 -4.44
CA ALA A 751 41.93 7.31 -4.11
C ALA A 751 42.62 6.27 -5.01
N TYR A 752 42.61 6.48 -6.33
CA TYR A 752 43.31 5.60 -7.27
C TYR A 752 44.83 5.65 -7.10
N GLN A 753 45.40 6.79 -6.69
CA GLN A 753 46.81 6.86 -6.30
C GLN A 753 47.11 6.05 -5.02
N LEU A 754 46.23 6.06 -4.03
CA LEU A 754 46.39 5.28 -2.79
C LEU A 754 46.29 3.78 -3.08
N VAL A 755 45.22 3.33 -3.72
CA VAL A 755 44.98 1.89 -3.96
C VAL A 755 45.94 1.27 -4.98
N SER A 756 46.55 2.07 -5.87
CA SER A 756 47.61 1.60 -6.77
C SER A 756 48.93 1.33 -6.04
N ASN A 757 49.14 1.90 -4.85
CA ASN A 757 50.34 1.69 -4.04
C ASN A 757 50.09 0.81 -2.80
N ALA A 758 48.84 0.54 -2.46
CA ALA A 758 48.47 -0.25 -1.29
C ALA A 758 48.80 -1.75 -1.47
N THR A 759 49.26 -2.39 -0.39
CA THR A 759 49.61 -3.82 -0.35
C THR A 759 48.62 -4.67 0.45
N TYR A 760 47.61 -4.05 1.06
CA TYR A 760 46.49 -4.68 1.75
C TYR A 760 45.20 -3.88 1.48
N PRO A 761 44.03 -4.54 1.27
CA PRO A 761 43.77 -5.99 1.29
C PRO A 761 44.43 -6.77 0.14
N LEU A 762 44.31 -8.10 0.17
CA LEU A 762 44.98 -9.02 -0.77
C LEU A 762 44.69 -8.73 -2.25
N SER A 763 43.54 -8.12 -2.56
CA SER A 763 43.16 -7.69 -3.91
C SER A 763 43.90 -6.46 -4.43
N LEU A 764 44.61 -5.71 -3.59
CA LEU A 764 45.41 -4.53 -3.95
C LEU A 764 46.88 -4.91 -4.16
N PRO A 765 47.65 -4.21 -5.01
CA PRO A 765 47.34 -2.91 -5.60
C PRO A 765 46.42 -2.97 -6.83
N PHE A 766 45.63 -1.91 -7.03
CA PHE A 766 44.83 -1.70 -8.23
C PHE A 766 45.29 -0.42 -8.96
N ASP A 767 45.86 -0.57 -10.16
CA ASP A 767 46.27 0.54 -11.01
C ASP A 767 45.26 0.74 -12.15
N LEU A 768 44.40 1.74 -12.00
CA LEU A 768 43.36 2.05 -12.97
C LEU A 768 43.92 2.36 -14.37
N ASN A 769 45.08 3.02 -14.46
CA ASN A 769 45.67 3.39 -15.75
C ASN A 769 46.22 2.16 -16.46
N LEU A 770 46.86 1.25 -15.72
CA LEU A 770 47.34 -0.02 -16.25
C LEU A 770 46.18 -0.88 -16.77
N GLU A 771 45.11 -1.02 -15.98
CA GLU A 771 43.94 -1.79 -16.38
C GLU A 771 43.23 -1.14 -17.59
N THR A 772 43.13 0.18 -17.63
CA THR A 772 42.60 0.91 -18.79
C THR A 772 43.43 0.62 -20.04
N ALA A 773 44.76 0.66 -19.96
CA ALA A 773 45.64 0.34 -21.08
C ALA A 773 45.46 -1.10 -21.57
N ARG A 774 45.35 -2.06 -20.64
CA ARG A 774 45.08 -3.48 -20.95
C ARG A 774 43.75 -3.65 -21.69
N GLN A 775 42.67 -3.08 -21.17
CA GLN A 775 41.35 -3.18 -21.79
C GLN A 775 41.30 -2.50 -23.17
N PHE A 776 41.95 -1.34 -23.32
CA PHE A 776 42.01 -0.63 -24.59
C PHE A 776 42.75 -1.41 -25.68
N LEU A 777 43.87 -2.07 -25.33
CA LEU A 777 44.61 -2.92 -26.26
C LEU A 777 43.84 -4.21 -26.58
N LEU A 778 43.16 -4.80 -25.59
CA LEU A 778 42.32 -5.98 -25.79
C LEU A 778 41.19 -5.71 -26.79
N ALA A 779 40.55 -4.53 -26.72
CA ALA A 779 39.54 -4.11 -27.68
C ALA A 779 40.08 -3.98 -29.13
N GLN A 780 41.41 -3.88 -29.30
CA GLN A 780 42.09 -3.87 -30.59
C GLN A 780 42.67 -5.23 -31.00
N ASN A 781 42.30 -6.32 -30.29
CA ASN A 781 42.85 -7.66 -30.48
C ASN A 781 44.37 -7.74 -30.30
N SER A 782 44.93 -6.96 -29.37
CA SER A 782 46.32 -7.08 -28.93
C SER A 782 46.39 -7.08 -27.40
N SER A 783 47.59 -7.13 -26.85
CA SER A 783 47.80 -7.04 -25.40
C SER A 783 48.98 -6.13 -25.08
N LEU A 784 49.00 -5.60 -23.86
CA LEU A 784 50.14 -4.83 -23.38
C LEU A 784 51.41 -5.69 -23.36
N TYR A 785 51.29 -6.98 -23.08
CA TYR A 785 52.39 -7.94 -23.14
C TYR A 785 53.01 -8.04 -24.56
N GLU A 786 52.20 -8.18 -25.60
CA GLU A 786 52.68 -8.23 -27.00
C GLU A 786 53.40 -6.94 -27.40
N LEU A 787 52.83 -5.80 -27.01
CA LEU A 787 53.45 -4.50 -27.26
C LEU A 787 54.81 -4.39 -26.56
N MET A 788 54.85 -4.72 -25.27
CA MET A 788 56.07 -4.65 -24.47
C MET A 788 57.14 -5.62 -24.94
N THR A 789 56.80 -6.86 -25.28
CA THR A 789 57.77 -7.84 -25.80
C THR A 789 58.30 -7.50 -27.19
N THR A 790 57.57 -6.71 -27.97
CA THR A 790 58.02 -6.23 -29.29
C THR A 790 59.06 -5.12 -29.18
N PHE A 791 58.91 -4.21 -28.22
CA PHE A 791 59.72 -2.98 -28.13
C PHE A 791 60.69 -2.91 -26.95
N ALA A 792 60.47 -3.68 -25.88
CA ALA A 792 61.29 -3.67 -24.67
C ALA A 792 62.12 -4.96 -24.52
N ASP A 793 63.11 -4.93 -23.62
CA ASP A 793 63.86 -6.14 -23.26
C ASP A 793 62.94 -7.13 -22.54
N ALA A 794 62.79 -8.33 -23.10
CA ALA A 794 61.98 -9.42 -22.52
C ALA A 794 62.40 -9.84 -21.10
N LYS A 795 63.62 -9.46 -20.66
CA LYS A 795 64.10 -9.71 -19.29
C LYS A 795 63.75 -8.61 -18.29
N ALA A 796 63.19 -7.49 -18.74
CA ALA A 796 62.79 -6.41 -17.84
C ALA A 796 61.67 -6.87 -16.91
N SER A 797 61.76 -6.54 -15.61
CA SER A 797 60.76 -6.94 -14.59
C SER A 797 59.33 -6.59 -14.98
N MET A 798 59.11 -5.43 -15.62
CA MET A 798 57.80 -5.00 -16.10
C MET A 798 57.23 -5.91 -17.21
N VAL A 799 58.08 -6.46 -18.09
CA VAL A 799 57.65 -7.40 -19.14
C VAL A 799 57.31 -8.77 -18.55
N ILE A 800 58.09 -9.19 -17.55
CA ILE A 800 57.84 -10.42 -16.79
C ILE A 800 56.56 -10.31 -15.96
N ALA A 801 56.32 -9.14 -15.35
CA ALA A 801 55.09 -8.86 -14.62
C ALA A 801 53.88 -8.95 -15.57
N GLU A 802 53.94 -8.25 -16.70
CA GLU A 802 52.85 -8.20 -17.67
C GLU A 802 52.53 -9.57 -18.28
N SER A 803 53.53 -10.45 -18.48
CA SER A 803 53.29 -11.82 -18.98
C SER A 803 52.46 -12.69 -18.03
N LEU A 804 52.40 -12.33 -16.75
CA LEU A 804 51.61 -12.97 -15.71
C LEU A 804 50.36 -12.13 -15.36
N GLY A 805 50.09 -11.05 -16.09
CA GLY A 805 49.01 -10.11 -15.84
C GLY A 805 49.23 -9.20 -14.61
N LEU A 806 50.45 -9.14 -14.06
CA LEU A 806 50.77 -8.41 -12.84
C LEU A 806 51.20 -6.97 -13.13
N SER A 807 50.92 -6.05 -12.21
CA SER A 807 51.58 -4.74 -12.16
C SER A 807 53.04 -4.89 -11.68
N LEU A 808 53.84 -3.84 -11.85
CA LEU A 808 55.22 -3.86 -11.35
C LEU A 808 55.27 -3.96 -9.81
N ILE A 809 54.32 -3.36 -9.10
CA ILE A 809 54.24 -3.44 -7.64
C ILE A 809 53.84 -4.86 -7.21
N GLU A 810 52.88 -5.50 -7.90
CA GLU A 810 52.53 -6.90 -7.66
C GLU A 810 53.75 -7.83 -7.89
N TYR A 811 54.51 -7.61 -8.97
CA TYR A 811 55.76 -8.33 -9.21
C TYR A 811 56.75 -8.14 -8.07
N ASN A 812 56.92 -6.91 -7.57
CA ASN A 812 57.82 -6.62 -6.45
C ASN A 812 57.38 -7.35 -5.18
N ILE A 813 56.07 -7.36 -4.86
CA ILE A 813 55.52 -8.13 -3.73
C ILE A 813 55.87 -9.61 -3.85
N LEU A 814 55.68 -10.20 -5.03
CA LEU A 814 56.06 -11.60 -5.30
C LEU A 814 57.57 -11.81 -5.19
N ALA A 815 58.38 -10.86 -5.64
CA ALA A 815 59.83 -10.91 -5.59
C ALA A 815 60.42 -10.64 -4.20
N GLY A 816 59.57 -10.48 -3.18
CA GLY A 816 60.00 -10.19 -1.81
C GLY A 816 60.48 -8.76 -1.58
N LYS A 817 60.04 -7.83 -2.42
CA LYS A 817 60.34 -6.39 -2.31
C LYS A 817 59.09 -5.59 -1.97
N ASN A 818 59.26 -4.55 -1.17
CA ASN A 818 58.29 -3.49 -0.95
C ASN A 818 58.66 -2.27 -1.81
N THR A 819 57.68 -1.59 -2.38
CA THR A 819 57.89 -0.35 -3.14
C THR A 819 57.51 0.82 -2.25
N ILE A 820 58.51 1.59 -1.82
CA ILE A 820 58.29 2.79 -1.00
C ILE A 820 58.45 4.05 -1.85
N THR A 821 57.55 5.00 -1.65
CA THR A 821 57.59 6.31 -2.32
C THR A 821 57.75 7.39 -1.27
N GLN A 822 58.84 8.15 -1.31
CA GLN A 822 59.07 9.29 -0.41
C GLN A 822 58.74 10.60 -1.13
N PRO A 823 58.20 11.63 -0.44
CA PRO A 823 57.95 12.93 -1.04
C PRO A 823 59.20 13.52 -1.71
N GLY A 824 59.11 13.84 -3.01
CA GLY A 824 60.22 14.40 -3.80
C GLY A 824 61.26 13.39 -4.29
N GLN A 825 61.08 12.09 -4.05
CA GLN A 825 61.91 11.01 -4.59
C GLN A 825 61.06 10.07 -5.45
N GLY A 826 61.68 9.42 -6.45
CA GLY A 826 61.03 8.35 -7.21
C GLY A 826 60.78 7.09 -6.35
N PRO A 827 59.92 6.17 -6.82
CA PRO A 827 59.69 4.91 -6.13
C PRO A 827 60.99 4.13 -5.95
N LYS A 828 61.19 3.56 -4.76
CA LYS A 828 62.37 2.79 -4.41
C LYS A 828 61.96 1.40 -3.91
N GLU A 829 62.64 0.39 -4.41
CA GLU A 829 62.49 -0.99 -3.95
C GLU A 829 63.35 -1.23 -2.71
N VAL A 830 62.74 -1.80 -1.67
CA VAL A 830 63.39 -2.22 -0.43
C VAL A 830 62.97 -3.63 -0.06
N ASP A 831 63.74 -4.34 0.74
CA ASP A 831 63.32 -5.63 1.30
C ASP A 831 62.19 -5.45 2.33
N TRP A 832 61.28 -6.41 2.38
CA TRP A 832 60.29 -6.47 3.46
C TRP A 832 60.98 -6.67 4.81
N GLN A 833 60.54 -5.95 5.84
CA GLN A 833 61.05 -6.14 7.20
C GLN A 833 60.46 -7.40 7.83
N THR A 834 59.13 -7.53 7.80
CA THR A 834 58.39 -8.69 8.34
C THR A 834 57.53 -9.36 7.26
N GLY A 835 56.86 -8.56 6.44
CA GLY A 835 55.87 -9.02 5.46
C GLY A 835 54.44 -9.13 6.02
N LEU A 836 54.24 -8.79 7.31
CA LEU A 836 52.93 -8.73 7.95
C LEU A 836 52.05 -7.58 7.43
N ASP A 837 52.65 -6.55 6.83
CA ASP A 837 51.93 -5.48 6.14
C ASP A 837 51.01 -6.02 5.04
N LEU A 838 51.34 -7.19 4.45
CA LEU A 838 50.50 -7.89 3.47
C LEU A 838 49.16 -8.39 4.05
N PHE A 839 49.03 -8.40 5.38
CA PHE A 839 47.83 -8.73 6.15
C PHE A 839 47.28 -7.52 6.92
N GLY A 840 47.83 -6.32 6.68
CA GLY A 840 47.41 -5.08 7.32
C GLY A 840 47.85 -4.95 8.79
N TYR A 841 49.00 -5.52 9.16
CA TYR A 841 49.62 -5.36 10.48
C TYR A 841 51.00 -4.71 10.35
N ASP A 842 51.32 -3.81 11.28
CA ASP A 842 52.51 -2.95 11.27
C ASP A 842 53.65 -3.44 12.17
N ALA A 843 53.44 -4.54 12.91
CA ALA A 843 54.40 -5.03 13.90
C ALA A 843 54.44 -6.56 14.00
N ALA A 844 55.64 -7.10 14.24
CA ALA A 844 55.93 -8.51 14.47
C ALA A 844 55.09 -9.17 15.59
N ALA A 845 54.57 -8.38 16.53
CA ALA A 845 53.75 -8.87 17.64
C ALA A 845 52.42 -9.51 17.17
N TRP A 846 52.01 -9.26 15.92
CA TRP A 846 50.74 -9.74 15.37
C TRP A 846 50.84 -11.08 14.61
N THR A 847 52.02 -11.70 14.54
CA THR A 847 52.23 -13.00 13.84
C THR A 847 51.30 -14.09 14.37
N GLU A 848 51.14 -14.17 15.69
CA GLU A 848 50.24 -15.13 16.33
C GLU A 848 48.78 -14.88 15.93
N ASP A 849 48.38 -13.61 15.84
CA ASP A 849 47.04 -13.19 15.46
C ASP A 849 46.70 -13.61 14.03
N VAL A 850 47.63 -13.45 13.08
CA VAL A 850 47.46 -13.92 11.69
C VAL A 850 47.39 -15.44 11.60
N CYS A 851 48.08 -16.17 12.49
CA CYS A 851 48.04 -17.64 12.50
C CYS A 851 46.70 -18.21 12.99
N HIS A 852 45.83 -17.43 13.65
CA HIS A 852 44.46 -17.86 13.94
C HIS A 852 43.70 -18.06 12.64
N LEU A 853 43.08 -19.23 12.46
CA LEU A 853 42.47 -19.60 11.20
C LEU A 853 41.38 -18.63 10.76
N ARG A 854 40.54 -18.19 11.69
CA ARG A 854 39.51 -17.19 11.40
C ARG A 854 40.11 -15.87 10.88
N ASN A 855 41.13 -15.36 11.56
CA ASN A 855 41.80 -14.12 11.16
C ASN A 855 42.53 -14.29 9.83
N PHE A 856 43.23 -15.41 9.62
CA PHE A 856 43.88 -15.71 8.35
C PHE A 856 42.87 -15.68 7.19
N LEU A 857 41.73 -16.36 7.35
CA LEU A 857 40.67 -16.40 6.35
C LEU A 857 40.05 -15.01 6.12
N ASP A 858 39.81 -14.23 7.19
CA ASP A 858 39.26 -12.87 7.08
C ASP A 858 40.23 -11.93 6.33
N LYS A 859 41.54 -11.99 6.65
CA LYS A 859 42.58 -11.15 6.05
C LYS A 859 42.93 -11.51 4.61
N THR A 860 42.78 -12.78 4.24
CA THR A 860 43.08 -13.27 2.87
C THR A 860 41.83 -13.39 2.00
N SER A 861 40.64 -13.43 2.61
CA SER A 861 39.34 -13.64 1.95
C SER A 861 39.26 -14.92 1.10
N ILE A 862 40.01 -15.98 1.46
CA ILE A 862 39.93 -17.30 0.82
C ILE A 862 38.92 -18.21 1.54
N ALA A 863 38.46 -19.26 0.87
CA ALA A 863 37.64 -20.26 1.54
C ALA A 863 38.48 -21.19 2.43
N TYR A 864 37.86 -21.77 3.46
CA TYR A 864 38.51 -22.75 4.32
C TYR A 864 39.05 -23.97 3.55
N THR A 865 38.32 -24.43 2.53
CA THR A 865 38.77 -25.52 1.64
C THR A 865 40.01 -25.14 0.84
N ASP A 866 40.10 -23.88 0.39
CA ASP A 866 41.29 -23.40 -0.32
C ASP A 866 42.51 -23.40 0.61
N LEU A 867 42.31 -23.09 1.90
CA LEU A 867 43.38 -23.15 2.89
C LEU A 867 43.87 -24.59 3.15
N ILE A 868 42.96 -25.58 3.13
CA ILE A 868 43.35 -27.00 3.19
C ILE A 868 44.26 -27.32 2.00
N ASP A 869 43.83 -26.98 0.78
CA ASP A 869 44.62 -27.22 -0.42
C ASP A 869 45.99 -26.52 -0.37
N LEU A 870 46.05 -25.29 0.17
CA LEU A 870 47.31 -24.54 0.32
C LEU A 870 48.29 -25.20 1.29
N VAL A 871 47.79 -25.72 2.42
CA VAL A 871 48.62 -26.43 3.41
C VAL A 871 49.14 -27.76 2.85
N GLU A 872 48.44 -28.37 1.89
CA GLU A 872 48.87 -29.60 1.21
C GLU A 872 49.87 -29.37 0.06
N THR A 873 50.15 -28.12 -0.31
CA THR A 873 51.08 -27.80 -1.42
C THR A 873 52.53 -28.20 -1.12
N GLN A 874 53.23 -28.69 -2.15
CA GLN A 874 54.66 -29.00 -2.05
C GLN A 874 55.53 -27.74 -1.98
N PHE A 875 55.10 -26.65 -2.62
CA PHE A 875 55.87 -25.41 -2.67
C PHE A 875 55.87 -24.66 -1.34
N LEU A 876 54.71 -24.54 -0.67
CA LEU A 876 54.63 -23.87 0.64
C LEU A 876 54.97 -24.80 1.80
N ASN A 877 54.74 -26.12 1.66
CA ASN A 877 54.86 -27.08 2.75
C ASN A 877 55.58 -28.38 2.33
N ALA A 878 56.77 -28.25 1.70
CA ALA A 878 57.54 -29.37 1.15
C ALA A 878 57.77 -30.54 2.12
N ASN A 879 58.02 -30.24 3.39
CA ASN A 879 58.29 -31.24 4.43
C ASN A 879 57.04 -31.67 5.21
N LYS A 880 55.86 -31.18 4.83
CA LYS A 880 54.59 -31.39 5.56
C LYS A 880 54.65 -31.00 7.04
N ASN A 881 55.46 -29.98 7.37
CA ASN A 881 55.63 -29.49 8.73
C ASN A 881 54.47 -28.56 9.15
N ILE A 882 53.87 -27.83 8.20
CA ILE A 882 52.76 -26.92 8.48
C ILE A 882 51.44 -27.72 8.51
N ARG A 883 50.62 -27.50 9.54
CA ARG A 883 49.31 -28.14 9.72
C ARG A 883 48.33 -27.25 10.48
N PHE A 884 47.06 -27.67 10.49
CA PHE A 884 46.07 -27.15 11.42
C PHE A 884 46.26 -27.79 12.79
N GLY A 885 46.31 -26.97 13.84
CA GLY A 885 46.34 -27.48 15.21
C GLY A 885 45.47 -26.66 16.14
N LEU A 886 44.79 -27.36 17.04
CA LEU A 886 44.00 -26.75 18.09
C LEU A 886 44.93 -26.28 19.22
N VAL A 887 44.91 -24.99 19.53
CA VAL A 887 45.72 -24.42 20.61
C VAL A 887 44.84 -24.19 21.82
N VAL A 888 45.06 -25.02 22.84
CA VAL A 888 44.31 -25.00 24.10
C VAL A 888 44.71 -23.77 24.92
N PRO A 889 43.75 -22.92 25.34
CA PRO A 889 44.02 -21.76 26.18
C PRO A 889 44.71 -22.14 27.51
N SER A 890 45.66 -21.31 27.96
CA SER A 890 46.48 -21.56 29.14
C SER A 890 45.69 -21.67 30.46
N ASN A 891 44.43 -21.23 30.48
CA ASN A 891 43.52 -21.33 31.62
C ASN A 891 42.78 -22.68 31.72
N VAL A 892 42.92 -23.57 30.73
CA VAL A 892 42.36 -24.93 30.77
C VAL A 892 43.30 -25.84 31.57
N THR A 893 42.77 -26.55 32.57
CA THR A 893 43.58 -27.43 33.41
C THR A 893 43.99 -28.71 32.65
N PRO A 894 45.09 -29.38 33.03
CA PRO A 894 45.49 -30.64 32.40
C PRO A 894 44.41 -31.73 32.42
N ASP A 895 43.60 -31.77 33.49
CA ASP A 895 42.53 -32.76 33.65
C ASP A 895 41.34 -32.48 32.71
N ASP A 896 41.10 -31.22 32.35
CA ASP A 896 40.01 -30.81 31.46
C ASP A 896 40.41 -30.76 29.98
N LYS A 897 41.71 -30.85 29.67
CA LYS A 897 42.27 -30.65 28.32
C LYS A 897 41.59 -31.50 27.26
N LEU A 898 41.46 -32.82 27.49
CA LEU A 898 40.86 -33.73 26.52
C LEU A 898 39.38 -33.41 26.26
N SER A 899 38.62 -33.11 27.31
CA SER A 899 37.21 -32.72 27.20
C SER A 899 37.06 -31.41 26.44
N TRP A 900 37.96 -30.45 26.67
CA TRP A 900 37.99 -29.18 25.96
C TRP A 900 38.34 -29.36 24.48
N GLU A 901 39.36 -30.16 24.16
CA GLU A 901 39.79 -30.44 22.78
C GLU A 901 38.66 -31.08 21.96
N VAL A 902 37.94 -32.05 22.54
CA VAL A 902 36.78 -32.67 21.88
C VAL A 902 35.64 -31.67 21.65
N ALA A 903 35.40 -30.77 22.61
CA ALA A 903 34.33 -29.77 22.50
C ALA A 903 34.59 -28.71 21.43
N HIS A 904 35.87 -28.41 21.12
CA HIS A 904 36.29 -27.33 20.22
C HIS A 904 36.99 -27.85 18.95
N ALA A 905 36.86 -29.13 18.63
CA ALA A 905 37.53 -29.77 17.49
C ALA A 905 37.23 -29.14 16.11
N CYS A 906 36.16 -28.34 16.01
CA CYS A 906 35.80 -27.59 14.79
C CYS A 906 35.70 -26.07 15.03
N ASP A 907 36.31 -25.56 16.10
CA ASP A 907 36.27 -24.13 16.42
C ASP A 907 37.47 -23.40 15.79
N LEU A 908 37.18 -22.56 14.78
CA LEU A 908 38.18 -21.78 14.05
C LEU A 908 38.78 -20.64 14.89
N GLU A 909 38.17 -20.28 16.01
CA GLU A 909 38.73 -19.29 16.94
C GLU A 909 40.00 -19.83 17.63
N PHE A 910 40.02 -21.13 17.95
CA PHE A 910 41.14 -21.80 18.63
C PHE A 910 42.03 -22.62 17.71
N THR A 911 41.66 -22.76 16.43
CA THR A 911 42.48 -23.46 15.45
C THR A 911 43.51 -22.50 14.86
N ARG A 912 44.76 -22.96 14.75
CA ARG A 912 45.86 -22.17 14.19
C ARG A 912 46.62 -22.92 13.10
N LEU A 913 47.25 -22.15 12.21
CA LEU A 913 48.36 -22.63 11.39
C LEU A 913 49.58 -22.74 12.29
N ILE A 914 50.12 -23.96 12.43
CA ILE A 914 51.28 -24.25 13.26
C ILE A 914 52.20 -25.26 12.58
N HIS A 915 53.45 -25.31 13.04
CA HIS A 915 54.40 -26.38 12.73
C HIS A 915 54.08 -27.66 13.51
N GLU A 916 54.74 -28.77 13.15
CA GLU A 916 54.58 -30.06 13.82
C GLU A 916 55.01 -30.00 15.30
N ASP A 917 55.99 -29.15 15.62
CA ASP A 917 56.50 -28.88 16.97
C ASP A 917 55.60 -27.95 17.81
N LEU A 918 54.43 -27.58 17.28
CA LEU A 918 53.41 -26.70 17.87
C LEU A 918 53.79 -25.21 17.93
N MET A 919 54.85 -24.79 17.25
CA MET A 919 55.16 -23.37 17.07
C MET A 919 54.26 -22.74 16.00
N VAL A 920 53.96 -21.45 16.14
CA VAL A 920 53.29 -20.67 15.08
C VAL A 920 54.23 -20.43 13.90
N LEU A 921 53.68 -20.18 12.71
CA LEU A 921 54.47 -19.93 11.51
C LEU A 921 55.33 -18.66 11.63
N GLU A 922 56.45 -18.66 10.91
CA GLU A 922 57.29 -17.49 10.75
C GLU A 922 56.66 -16.45 9.80
N GLU A 923 57.02 -15.18 9.98
CA GLU A 923 56.53 -14.07 9.14
C GLU A 923 56.82 -14.29 7.65
N SER A 924 57.97 -14.89 7.34
CA SER A 924 58.38 -15.20 5.97
C SER A 924 57.52 -16.30 5.32
N GLU A 925 57.03 -17.27 6.11
CA GLU A 925 56.13 -18.32 5.66
C GLU A 925 54.75 -17.74 5.38
N LEU A 926 54.22 -16.91 6.28
CA LEU A 926 52.96 -16.19 6.08
C LEU A 926 53.01 -15.30 4.83
N ALA A 927 54.11 -14.60 4.61
CA ALA A 927 54.32 -13.81 3.38
C ALA A 927 54.31 -14.68 2.12
N ASN A 928 54.86 -15.91 2.17
CA ASN A 928 54.82 -16.84 1.06
C ASN A 928 53.41 -17.35 0.77
N PHE A 929 52.60 -17.63 1.79
CA PHE A 929 51.17 -17.92 1.61
C PHE A 929 50.47 -16.76 0.88
N ASN A 930 50.69 -15.52 1.31
CA ASN A 930 50.11 -14.35 0.68
C ASN A 930 50.50 -14.22 -0.80
N ARG A 931 51.80 -14.35 -1.11
CA ARG A 931 52.33 -14.31 -2.48
C ARG A 931 51.74 -15.41 -3.36
N PHE A 932 51.64 -16.64 -2.83
CA PHE A 932 51.02 -17.75 -3.54
C PHE A 932 49.55 -17.46 -3.85
N ILE A 933 48.77 -17.01 -2.85
CA ILE A 933 47.35 -16.69 -3.03
C ILE A 933 47.16 -15.59 -4.08
N ARG A 934 47.97 -14.53 -4.04
CA ARG A 934 47.95 -13.44 -5.03
C ARG A 934 48.16 -13.96 -6.44
N LEU A 935 49.22 -14.74 -6.63
CA LEU A 935 49.57 -15.31 -7.93
C LEU A 935 48.52 -16.31 -8.43
N TRP A 936 48.00 -17.15 -7.54
CA TRP A 936 46.91 -18.09 -7.82
C TRP A 936 45.66 -17.37 -8.31
N LYS A 937 45.20 -16.35 -7.57
CA LYS A 937 44.01 -15.57 -7.94
C LYS A 937 44.24 -14.80 -9.24
N LYS A 938 45.45 -14.28 -9.49
CA LYS A 938 45.77 -13.54 -10.72
C LYS A 938 45.76 -14.43 -11.97
N LEU A 939 46.35 -15.62 -11.88
CA LEU A 939 46.45 -16.55 -13.00
C LEU A 939 45.15 -17.32 -13.27
N GLY A 940 44.23 -17.35 -12.29
CA GLY A 940 42.95 -18.05 -12.42
C GLY A 940 43.08 -19.57 -12.57
N CYS A 941 44.20 -20.16 -12.14
CA CYS A 941 44.43 -21.60 -12.15
C CYS A 941 43.95 -22.28 -10.87
N THR A 942 44.15 -23.59 -10.73
CA THR A 942 43.96 -24.30 -9.46
C THR A 942 45.20 -24.18 -8.55
N VAL A 943 45.01 -24.32 -7.23
CA VAL A 943 46.12 -24.36 -6.25
C VAL A 943 47.14 -25.44 -6.64
N THR A 944 46.67 -26.63 -6.99
CA THR A 944 47.50 -27.75 -7.43
C THR A 944 48.30 -27.45 -8.71
N GLU A 945 47.69 -26.81 -9.71
CA GLU A 945 48.41 -26.44 -10.93
C GLU A 945 49.53 -25.44 -10.64
N LEU A 946 49.27 -24.41 -9.84
CA LEU A 946 50.30 -23.44 -9.48
C LEU A 946 51.42 -24.08 -8.66
N ASP A 947 51.06 -24.94 -7.70
CA ASP A 947 52.00 -25.68 -6.87
C ASP A 947 52.97 -26.52 -7.71
N ILE A 948 52.44 -27.28 -8.68
CA ILE A 948 53.24 -28.10 -9.60
C ILE A 948 54.23 -27.25 -10.39
N LEU A 949 53.79 -26.11 -10.91
CA LEU A 949 54.65 -25.23 -11.73
C LEU A 949 55.73 -24.55 -10.89
N LEU A 950 55.38 -24.04 -9.71
CA LEU A 950 56.33 -23.40 -8.81
C LEU A 950 57.35 -24.40 -8.27
N SER A 951 56.90 -25.56 -7.79
CA SER A 951 57.75 -26.65 -7.27
C SER A 951 58.72 -27.19 -8.33
N ALA A 952 58.33 -27.19 -9.62
CA ALA A 952 59.22 -27.56 -10.70
C ALA A 952 60.35 -26.54 -10.93
N LEU A 953 60.16 -25.28 -10.56
CA LEU A 953 61.11 -24.20 -10.82
C LEU A 953 62.00 -23.86 -9.63
N GLY A 954 61.51 -24.04 -8.41
CA GLY A 954 62.24 -23.77 -7.17
C GLY A 954 61.36 -24.00 -5.94
N ASN A 955 61.81 -23.49 -4.79
CA ASN A 955 61.18 -23.71 -3.48
C ASN A 955 60.97 -22.42 -2.67
N THR A 956 61.26 -21.26 -3.26
CA THR A 956 61.09 -19.96 -2.60
C THR A 956 60.91 -18.86 -3.63
N PHE A 957 60.12 -17.85 -3.28
CA PHE A 957 59.84 -16.73 -4.15
C PHE A 957 61.09 -15.86 -4.39
N THR A 958 61.64 -15.91 -5.60
CA THR A 958 62.74 -15.04 -6.07
C THR A 958 62.44 -14.44 -7.45
N PRO A 959 63.12 -13.35 -7.86
CA PRO A 959 63.02 -12.85 -9.23
C PRO A 959 63.28 -13.92 -10.30
N GLU A 960 64.22 -14.83 -10.06
CA GLU A 960 64.53 -15.93 -10.98
C GLU A 960 63.38 -16.96 -11.05
N LEU A 961 62.73 -17.27 -9.93
CA LEU A 961 61.55 -18.13 -9.91
C LEU A 961 60.42 -17.52 -10.73
N ILE A 962 60.13 -16.24 -10.51
CA ILE A 962 59.02 -15.53 -11.18
C ILE A 962 59.30 -15.41 -12.68
N SER A 963 60.55 -15.11 -13.07
CA SER A 963 60.98 -15.12 -14.47
C SER A 963 60.82 -16.50 -15.12
N GLY A 964 61.23 -17.57 -14.41
CA GLY A 964 61.04 -18.94 -14.85
C GLY A 964 59.57 -19.32 -14.99
N LEU A 965 58.73 -18.87 -14.05
CA LEU A 965 57.29 -19.12 -14.06
C LEU A 965 56.62 -18.40 -15.22
N SER A 966 56.95 -17.13 -15.45
CA SER A 966 56.52 -16.38 -16.63
C SER A 966 56.77 -17.16 -17.92
N ALA A 967 58.01 -17.61 -18.12
CA ALA A 967 58.36 -18.40 -19.31
C ALA A 967 57.59 -19.74 -19.36
N LEU A 968 57.44 -20.42 -18.22
CA LEU A 968 56.82 -21.75 -18.17
C LEU A 968 55.31 -21.67 -18.37
N TRP A 969 54.67 -20.65 -17.80
CA TRP A 969 53.26 -20.33 -17.97
C TRP A 969 52.96 -20.03 -19.45
N GLN A 970 53.74 -19.13 -20.07
CA GLN A 970 53.58 -18.81 -21.48
C GLN A 970 53.80 -20.04 -22.39
N LEU A 971 54.80 -20.86 -22.09
CA LEU A 971 55.05 -22.11 -22.81
C LEU A 971 53.90 -23.10 -22.65
N LYS A 972 53.37 -23.28 -21.44
CA LYS A 972 52.21 -24.13 -21.15
C LYS A 972 50.99 -23.70 -21.97
N GLN A 973 50.70 -22.40 -22.00
CA GLN A 973 49.56 -21.85 -22.75
C GLN A 973 49.77 -22.02 -24.25
N THR A 974 50.95 -21.67 -24.77
CA THR A 974 51.27 -21.77 -26.20
C THR A 974 51.21 -23.20 -26.73
N LEU A 975 51.70 -24.16 -25.93
CA LEU A 975 51.71 -25.58 -26.29
C LEU A 975 50.40 -26.30 -25.96
N ASN A 976 49.51 -25.66 -25.20
CA ASN A 976 48.27 -26.23 -24.69
C ASN A 976 48.48 -27.57 -23.97
N ILE A 977 49.38 -27.57 -22.97
CA ILE A 977 49.73 -28.75 -22.15
C ILE A 977 49.28 -28.57 -20.69
N SER A 978 49.18 -29.69 -19.96
CA SER A 978 48.89 -29.69 -18.52
C SER A 978 50.05 -29.13 -17.69
N ALA A 979 49.78 -28.69 -16.45
CA ALA A 979 50.81 -28.21 -15.54
C ALA A 979 51.87 -29.29 -15.25
N GLU A 980 51.46 -30.55 -15.11
CA GLU A 980 52.38 -31.67 -14.89
C GLU A 980 53.30 -31.91 -16.08
N GLN A 981 52.78 -31.81 -17.30
CA GLN A 981 53.59 -31.92 -18.51
C GLN A 981 54.56 -30.74 -18.62
N ALA A 982 54.12 -29.52 -18.32
CA ALA A 982 54.99 -28.35 -18.30
C ALA A 982 56.11 -28.50 -17.25
N ALA A 983 55.79 -28.98 -16.04
CA ALA A 983 56.78 -29.30 -15.00
C ALA A 983 57.83 -30.32 -15.47
N VAL A 984 57.41 -31.40 -16.14
CA VAL A 984 58.32 -32.40 -16.74
C VAL A 984 59.30 -31.79 -17.72
N LEU A 985 58.87 -30.77 -18.50
CA LEU A 985 59.77 -30.12 -19.47
C LEU A 985 60.98 -29.49 -18.80
N VAL A 986 60.90 -29.15 -17.52
CA VAL A 986 61.93 -28.33 -16.85
C VAL A 986 62.56 -29.05 -15.65
N ASN A 987 61.87 -30.01 -15.05
CA ASN A 987 62.31 -30.74 -13.87
C ASN A 987 61.83 -32.20 -13.88
N ILE A 988 61.91 -32.90 -12.75
CA ILE A 988 61.47 -34.29 -12.58
C ILE A 988 59.96 -34.44 -12.80
N ILE A 989 59.52 -35.67 -13.09
CA ILE A 989 58.10 -36.02 -13.15
C ILE A 989 57.45 -35.70 -11.80
N PRO A 990 56.33 -34.96 -11.74
CA PRO A 990 55.62 -34.70 -10.50
C PRO A 990 55.23 -35.99 -9.78
N VAL A 991 55.64 -36.07 -8.52
CA VAL A 991 55.49 -37.24 -7.63
C VAL A 991 54.49 -37.00 -6.49
N ALA A 992 54.19 -35.74 -6.16
CA ALA A 992 53.34 -35.38 -5.04
C ALA A 992 51.86 -35.76 -5.24
N GLY A 993 51.26 -36.39 -4.23
CA GLY A 993 49.85 -36.80 -4.19
C GLY A 993 49.57 -38.19 -4.76
N GLU A 994 48.47 -38.83 -4.34
CA GLU A 994 48.10 -40.18 -4.79
C GLU A 994 47.81 -40.24 -6.30
N HIS A 995 47.38 -39.11 -6.89
CA HIS A 995 47.02 -38.98 -8.31
C HIS A 995 48.13 -38.35 -9.17
N SER A 996 49.37 -38.29 -8.66
CA SER A 996 50.51 -37.69 -9.36
C SER A 996 50.74 -38.31 -10.75
N LEU A 997 51.36 -37.53 -11.64
CA LEU A 997 51.77 -38.03 -12.95
C LEU A 997 52.67 -39.28 -12.83
N TYR A 998 53.58 -39.29 -11.84
CA TYR A 998 54.42 -40.47 -11.57
C TYR A 998 53.59 -41.71 -11.27
N ASN A 999 52.62 -41.61 -10.35
CA ASN A 999 51.77 -42.74 -9.97
C ASN A 999 50.93 -43.25 -11.15
N ARG A 1000 50.45 -42.35 -12.01
CA ARG A 1000 49.70 -42.74 -13.21
C ARG A 1000 50.55 -43.44 -14.26
N LEU A 1001 51.85 -43.12 -14.34
CA LEU A 1001 52.78 -43.74 -15.27
C LEU A 1001 53.29 -45.10 -14.76
N PHE A 1002 53.72 -45.19 -13.50
CA PHE A 1002 54.46 -46.35 -13.00
C PHE A 1002 53.72 -47.17 -11.95
N LEU A 1003 52.83 -46.57 -11.16
CA LEU A 1003 52.15 -47.22 -10.02
C LEU A 1003 50.64 -47.38 -10.24
N ASN A 1004 50.22 -47.43 -11.51
CA ASN A 1004 48.82 -47.54 -11.86
C ASN A 1004 48.29 -48.93 -11.48
N LYS A 1005 47.41 -48.98 -10.46
CA LYS A 1005 46.79 -50.20 -9.93
C LYS A 1005 45.96 -50.99 -10.95
N ALA A 1006 45.65 -50.43 -12.13
CA ALA A 1006 44.99 -51.14 -13.22
C ALA A 1006 45.95 -52.06 -14.03
N ILE A 1007 47.26 -51.95 -13.84
CA ILE A 1007 48.27 -52.78 -14.51
C ILE A 1007 48.42 -54.11 -13.74
N LEU A 1008 48.39 -55.25 -14.46
CA LEU A 1008 48.37 -56.60 -13.86
C LEU A 1008 49.63 -56.96 -13.05
N GLN A 1009 50.78 -56.38 -13.37
CA GLN A 1009 52.04 -56.54 -12.64
C GLN A 1009 52.78 -55.19 -12.60
N ILE A 1010 52.84 -54.59 -11.42
CA ILE A 1010 53.64 -53.40 -11.14
C ILE A 1010 55.03 -53.86 -10.71
N ASP A 1011 56.07 -53.28 -11.31
CA ASP A 1011 57.45 -53.54 -10.93
C ASP A 1011 57.77 -52.81 -9.61
N PRO A 1012 58.15 -53.53 -8.53
CA PRO A 1012 58.33 -52.94 -7.21
C PRO A 1012 59.47 -51.92 -7.13
N ASN A 1013 60.43 -51.93 -8.08
CA ASN A 1013 61.55 -50.99 -8.08
C ASN A 1013 61.16 -49.56 -8.48
N PHE A 1014 59.93 -49.34 -8.93
CA PHE A 1014 59.35 -48.01 -9.16
C PHE A 1014 58.60 -47.46 -7.95
N THR A 1015 58.70 -48.11 -6.78
CA THR A 1015 58.15 -47.54 -5.54
C THR A 1015 59.03 -46.37 -5.10
N LEU A 1016 58.41 -45.24 -4.76
CA LEU A 1016 59.11 -44.08 -4.20
C LEU A 1016 59.55 -44.33 -2.75
N ASN A 1017 60.62 -43.67 -2.34
CA ASN A 1017 61.06 -43.67 -0.94
C ASN A 1017 60.08 -42.88 -0.04
N THR A 1018 60.27 -42.93 1.28
CA THR A 1018 59.40 -42.21 2.24
C THR A 1018 59.37 -40.69 2.06
N SER A 1019 60.44 -40.09 1.55
CA SER A 1019 60.52 -38.65 1.28
C SER A 1019 59.84 -38.26 -0.04
N GLY A 1020 59.55 -39.24 -0.91
CA GLY A 1020 59.00 -39.03 -2.24
C GLY A 1020 59.95 -38.33 -3.21
N ASP A 1021 61.24 -38.22 -2.90
CA ASP A 1021 62.22 -37.48 -3.72
C ASP A 1021 63.07 -38.37 -4.64
N GLU A 1022 63.03 -39.70 -4.43
CA GLU A 1022 63.70 -40.70 -5.26
C GLU A 1022 63.01 -42.08 -5.15
N LEU A 1023 63.39 -43.03 -6.00
CA LEU A 1023 63.00 -44.44 -5.88
C LEU A 1023 63.60 -45.08 -4.62
N GLU A 1024 62.84 -45.96 -3.95
CA GLU A 1024 63.31 -46.74 -2.80
C GLU A 1024 64.52 -47.63 -3.17
N ASN A 1025 64.51 -48.20 -4.38
CA ASN A 1025 65.66 -48.92 -4.94
C ASN A 1025 66.21 -48.20 -6.18
N ASN A 1026 67.11 -47.24 -5.96
CA ASN A 1026 67.77 -46.47 -7.02
C ASN A 1026 69.12 -47.05 -7.46
N THR A 1027 69.47 -48.28 -7.03
CA THR A 1027 70.76 -48.91 -7.35
C THR A 1027 70.75 -49.77 -8.61
N GLU A 1028 69.55 -50.07 -9.12
CA GLU A 1028 69.32 -50.88 -10.31
C GLU A 1028 69.71 -50.17 -11.62
N ASN A 1029 69.70 -50.93 -12.71
CA ASN A 1029 69.95 -50.43 -14.06
C ASN A 1029 68.66 -50.39 -14.91
N ILE A 1030 68.63 -49.54 -15.93
CA ILE A 1030 67.46 -49.42 -16.83
C ILE A 1030 67.21 -50.71 -17.63
N ALA A 1031 68.27 -51.43 -18.01
CA ALA A 1031 68.19 -52.63 -18.84
C ALA A 1031 67.32 -53.75 -18.20
N GLY A 1032 67.36 -53.90 -16.87
CA GLY A 1032 66.53 -54.86 -16.14
C GLY A 1032 65.04 -54.54 -16.11
N HIS A 1033 64.66 -53.28 -16.38
CA HIS A 1033 63.32 -52.75 -16.15
C HIS A 1033 62.68 -52.11 -17.40
N GLN A 1034 63.20 -52.39 -18.59
CA GLN A 1034 62.74 -51.77 -19.84
C GLN A 1034 61.24 -51.99 -20.10
N ALA A 1035 60.72 -53.19 -19.88
CA ALA A 1035 59.32 -53.51 -20.16
C ALA A 1035 58.34 -52.57 -19.41
N ALA A 1036 58.66 -52.23 -18.16
CA ALA A 1036 57.88 -51.29 -17.36
C ALA A 1036 57.96 -49.86 -17.93
N ILE A 1037 59.16 -49.41 -18.34
CA ILE A 1037 59.39 -48.07 -18.92
C ILE A 1037 58.67 -47.92 -20.26
N LEU A 1038 58.78 -48.93 -21.15
CA LEU A 1038 58.12 -48.94 -22.45
C LEU A 1038 56.60 -48.87 -22.30
N ALA A 1039 56.03 -49.62 -21.35
CA ALA A 1039 54.61 -49.60 -21.05
C ALA A 1039 54.15 -48.25 -20.47
N ALA A 1040 54.90 -47.71 -19.49
CA ALA A 1040 54.60 -46.45 -18.84
C ALA A 1040 54.61 -45.26 -19.82
N PHE A 1041 55.64 -45.18 -20.67
CA PHE A 1041 55.81 -44.06 -21.62
C PHE A 1041 55.12 -44.28 -22.97
N GLN A 1042 54.61 -45.48 -23.23
CA GLN A 1042 53.96 -45.87 -24.49
C GLN A 1042 54.89 -45.67 -25.71
N ILE A 1043 56.12 -46.15 -25.61
CA ILE A 1043 57.15 -46.03 -26.65
C ILE A 1043 57.69 -47.41 -27.07
N SER A 1044 58.35 -47.47 -28.23
CA SER A 1044 59.02 -48.70 -28.68
C SER A 1044 60.41 -48.85 -28.04
N GLU A 1045 60.94 -50.08 -28.07
CA GLU A 1045 62.32 -50.36 -27.63
C GLU A 1045 63.34 -49.53 -28.42
N GLN A 1046 63.10 -49.30 -29.73
CA GLN A 1046 63.94 -48.45 -30.56
C GLN A 1046 63.92 -46.99 -30.07
N ASP A 1047 62.76 -46.45 -29.71
CA ASP A 1047 62.65 -45.09 -29.21
C ASP A 1047 63.42 -44.93 -27.89
N LEU A 1048 63.32 -45.92 -26.98
CA LEU A 1048 64.08 -45.91 -25.72
C LEU A 1048 65.59 -45.92 -25.99
N ASN A 1049 66.05 -46.80 -26.89
CA ASN A 1049 67.46 -46.89 -27.27
C ASN A 1049 67.96 -45.57 -27.88
N ASP A 1050 67.23 -44.99 -28.82
CA ASP A 1050 67.56 -43.71 -29.47
C ASP A 1050 67.69 -42.58 -28.42
N ILE A 1051 66.73 -42.48 -27.49
CA ILE A 1051 66.77 -41.48 -26.42
C ILE A 1051 67.98 -41.70 -25.50
N THR A 1052 68.20 -42.92 -25.02
CA THR A 1052 69.29 -43.19 -24.07
C THR A 1052 70.66 -42.99 -24.71
N GLN A 1053 70.81 -43.33 -26.00
CA GLN A 1053 72.03 -43.07 -26.74
C GLN A 1053 72.27 -41.56 -26.91
N PHE A 1054 71.24 -40.81 -27.29
CA PHE A 1054 71.37 -39.34 -27.46
C PHE A 1054 71.59 -38.62 -26.13
N ALA A 1055 70.99 -39.10 -25.04
CA ALA A 1055 71.12 -38.56 -23.69
C ALA A 1055 72.38 -39.05 -22.95
N GLU A 1056 73.22 -39.87 -23.59
CA GLU A 1056 74.43 -40.47 -23.00
C GLU A 1056 74.16 -41.28 -21.72
N ILE A 1057 73.02 -41.99 -21.67
CA ILE A 1057 72.62 -42.86 -20.56
C ILE A 1057 73.03 -44.31 -20.89
N ASP A 1058 73.99 -44.86 -20.14
CA ASP A 1058 74.35 -46.28 -20.23
C ASP A 1058 73.29 -47.14 -19.50
N ILE A 1059 72.37 -47.74 -20.25
CA ILE A 1059 71.27 -48.54 -19.68
C ILE A 1059 71.72 -49.75 -18.86
N ALA A 1060 72.96 -50.23 -19.02
CA ALA A 1060 73.48 -51.40 -18.29
C ALA A 1060 74.23 -51.02 -17.01
N ALA A 1061 74.61 -49.75 -16.85
CA ALA A 1061 75.29 -49.28 -15.65
C ALA A 1061 74.35 -49.25 -14.43
N ILE A 1062 74.87 -49.61 -13.26
CA ILE A 1062 74.16 -49.50 -11.98
C ILE A 1062 73.84 -48.03 -11.66
N ASN A 1063 72.85 -47.80 -10.79
CA ASN A 1063 72.35 -46.48 -10.41
C ASN A 1063 71.72 -45.68 -11.57
N THR A 1064 71.31 -46.34 -12.65
CA THR A 1064 70.70 -45.65 -13.80
C THR A 1064 69.18 -45.65 -13.76
N LEU A 1065 68.56 -46.57 -12.99
CA LEU A 1065 67.15 -46.51 -12.66
C LEU A 1065 66.93 -45.51 -11.52
N ASN A 1066 66.69 -44.25 -11.87
CA ASN A 1066 66.43 -43.16 -10.94
C ASN A 1066 65.45 -42.14 -11.55
N LEU A 1067 64.82 -41.30 -10.72
CA LEU A 1067 63.83 -40.33 -11.17
C LEU A 1067 64.39 -39.34 -12.18
N LYS A 1068 65.66 -38.94 -12.05
CA LYS A 1068 66.31 -38.01 -12.98
C LYS A 1068 66.33 -38.56 -14.41
N ASN A 1069 66.77 -39.81 -14.58
CA ASN A 1069 66.85 -40.47 -15.88
C ASN A 1069 65.46 -40.78 -16.44
N LEU A 1070 64.53 -41.29 -15.61
CA LEU A 1070 63.14 -41.53 -16.03
C LEU A 1070 62.47 -40.25 -16.53
N SER A 1071 62.67 -39.14 -15.82
CA SER A 1071 62.12 -37.84 -16.19
C SER A 1071 62.75 -37.29 -17.47
N LEU A 1072 64.07 -37.46 -17.64
CA LEU A 1072 64.75 -37.06 -18.88
C LEU A 1072 64.24 -37.84 -20.09
N ILE A 1073 64.07 -39.17 -19.96
CA ILE A 1073 63.51 -40.01 -21.02
C ILE A 1073 62.10 -39.55 -21.37
N TYR A 1074 61.23 -39.41 -20.36
CA TYR A 1074 59.85 -38.97 -20.57
C TYR A 1074 59.77 -37.56 -21.19
N ARG A 1075 60.71 -36.67 -20.87
CA ARG A 1075 60.80 -35.34 -21.47
C ARG A 1075 61.03 -35.40 -22.98
N PHE A 1076 61.90 -36.28 -23.48
CA PHE A 1076 62.08 -36.48 -24.92
C PHE A 1076 60.80 -37.00 -25.59
N VAL A 1077 60.14 -37.98 -24.96
CA VAL A 1077 58.85 -38.51 -25.44
C VAL A 1077 57.80 -37.40 -25.52
N LEU A 1078 57.72 -36.57 -24.48
CA LEU A 1078 56.79 -35.45 -24.42
C LEU A 1078 57.11 -34.39 -25.47
N LEU A 1079 58.38 -34.01 -25.65
CA LEU A 1079 58.79 -33.04 -26.67
C LEU A 1079 58.48 -33.53 -28.10
N ALA A 1080 58.68 -34.83 -28.37
CA ALA A 1080 58.35 -35.44 -29.65
C ALA A 1080 56.83 -35.38 -29.89
N LYS A 1081 56.05 -35.77 -28.88
CA LYS A 1081 54.58 -35.75 -28.92
C LYS A 1081 54.01 -34.34 -29.12
N ILE A 1082 54.46 -33.36 -28.33
CA ILE A 1082 54.07 -31.95 -28.44
C ILE A 1082 54.37 -31.43 -29.85
N ASN A 1083 55.55 -31.78 -30.37
CA ASN A 1083 55.94 -31.37 -31.71
C ASN A 1083 55.34 -32.22 -32.83
N ARG A 1084 54.53 -33.25 -32.54
CA ARG A 1084 53.96 -34.17 -33.53
C ARG A 1084 55.05 -34.80 -34.41
N LEU A 1085 56.19 -35.13 -33.80
CA LEU A 1085 57.33 -35.81 -34.41
C LEU A 1085 57.45 -37.21 -33.83
N LYS A 1086 58.04 -38.14 -34.58
CA LYS A 1086 58.55 -39.38 -33.99
C LYS A 1086 59.78 -39.07 -33.13
N VAL A 1087 60.05 -39.90 -32.11
CA VAL A 1087 61.22 -39.72 -31.24
C VAL A 1087 62.51 -39.66 -32.05
N HIS A 1088 62.66 -40.57 -33.00
CA HIS A 1088 63.80 -40.57 -33.93
C HIS A 1088 63.94 -39.25 -34.72
N GLU A 1089 62.84 -38.69 -35.22
CA GLU A 1089 62.84 -37.42 -35.98
C GLU A 1089 63.22 -36.23 -35.09
N LEU A 1090 62.74 -36.20 -33.85
CA LEU A 1090 63.13 -35.19 -32.88
C LEU A 1090 64.65 -35.24 -32.65
N ILE A 1091 65.20 -36.42 -32.41
CA ILE A 1091 66.63 -36.63 -32.17
C ILE A 1091 67.48 -36.19 -33.37
N LEU A 1092 67.03 -36.45 -34.60
CA LEU A 1092 67.71 -35.96 -35.81
C LEU A 1092 67.67 -34.44 -35.96
N LEU A 1093 66.59 -33.78 -35.53
CA LEU A 1093 66.41 -32.34 -35.66
C LEU A 1093 67.06 -31.53 -34.53
N LEU A 1094 67.18 -32.10 -33.33
CA LEU A 1094 67.71 -31.41 -32.14
C LEU A 1094 69.12 -30.81 -32.32
N PRO A 1095 70.10 -31.48 -32.98
CA PRO A 1095 71.41 -30.90 -33.26
C PRO A 1095 71.38 -29.56 -34.02
N PHE A 1096 70.30 -29.30 -34.76
CA PHE A 1096 70.11 -28.05 -35.52
C PHE A 1096 69.32 -26.99 -34.74
N ALA A 1097 68.72 -27.35 -33.62
CA ALA A 1097 67.98 -26.42 -32.79
C ALA A 1097 68.94 -25.41 -32.12
N PRO A 1098 68.48 -24.19 -31.79
CA PRO A 1098 69.32 -23.19 -31.12
C PRO A 1098 69.95 -23.67 -29.80
N ASN A 1099 69.30 -24.60 -29.10
CA ASN A 1099 69.80 -25.20 -27.86
C ASN A 1099 69.66 -26.73 -27.90
N PRO A 1100 70.58 -27.47 -28.56
CA PRO A 1100 70.43 -28.92 -28.80
C PRO A 1100 70.28 -29.79 -27.55
N GLN A 1101 70.97 -29.43 -26.46
CA GLN A 1101 70.86 -30.16 -25.19
C GLN A 1101 69.59 -29.80 -24.39
N PHE A 1102 68.97 -28.65 -24.68
CA PHE A 1102 67.78 -28.01 -24.10
C PHE A 1102 67.64 -27.96 -22.56
N THR A 1103 68.48 -28.66 -21.82
CA THR A 1103 68.53 -28.74 -20.37
C THR A 1103 69.60 -27.78 -19.82
N SER A 1104 69.43 -27.38 -18.57
CA SER A 1104 70.40 -26.60 -17.80
C SER A 1104 70.43 -27.10 -16.35
N SER A 1105 71.41 -26.65 -15.57
CA SER A 1105 71.45 -26.89 -14.12
C SER A 1105 70.31 -26.18 -13.37
N LYS A 1106 69.73 -25.13 -13.98
CA LYS A 1106 68.58 -24.40 -13.45
C LYS A 1106 67.31 -24.70 -14.28
N PRO A 1107 66.18 -25.08 -13.65
CA PRO A 1107 64.92 -25.28 -14.34
C PRO A 1107 64.45 -24.04 -15.13
N SER A 1108 64.59 -22.83 -14.55
CA SER A 1108 64.20 -21.57 -15.20
C SER A 1108 64.93 -21.33 -16.54
N GLU A 1109 66.22 -21.67 -16.64
CA GLU A 1109 66.97 -21.59 -17.89
C GLU A 1109 66.56 -22.68 -18.90
N THR A 1110 66.21 -23.87 -18.40
CA THR A 1110 65.70 -24.98 -19.23
C THR A 1110 64.43 -24.56 -19.97
N VAL A 1111 63.50 -23.87 -19.29
CA VAL A 1111 62.28 -23.33 -19.91
C VAL A 1111 62.62 -22.44 -21.11
N VAL A 1112 63.54 -21.49 -20.94
CA VAL A 1112 63.91 -20.52 -21.97
C VAL A 1112 64.55 -21.21 -23.18
N LYS A 1113 65.40 -22.22 -22.94
CA LYS A 1113 66.00 -23.03 -24.02
C LYS A 1113 64.93 -23.79 -24.80
N ILE A 1114 63.96 -24.39 -24.12
CA ILE A 1114 62.86 -25.14 -24.74
C ILE A 1114 61.96 -24.20 -25.56
N ALA A 1115 61.59 -23.03 -25.01
CA ALA A 1115 60.79 -22.04 -25.73
C ALA A 1115 61.47 -21.59 -27.04
N ARG A 1116 62.78 -21.32 -27.01
CA ARG A 1116 63.56 -20.98 -28.22
C ARG A 1116 63.63 -22.14 -29.22
N ASN A 1117 63.76 -23.37 -28.76
CA ASN A 1117 63.70 -24.53 -29.64
C ASN A 1117 62.31 -24.72 -30.25
N GLN A 1118 61.24 -24.37 -29.51
CA GLN A 1118 59.89 -24.45 -30.02
C GLN A 1118 59.64 -23.48 -31.18
N GLU A 1119 60.19 -22.26 -31.12
CA GLU A 1119 60.18 -21.34 -32.25
C GLU A 1119 60.86 -21.94 -33.49
N PHE A 1120 61.98 -22.64 -33.28
CA PHE A 1120 62.69 -23.34 -34.35
C PHE A 1120 61.84 -24.47 -34.96
N PHE A 1121 61.23 -25.32 -34.13
CA PHE A 1121 60.34 -26.38 -34.63
C PHE A 1121 59.10 -25.83 -35.34
N ASN A 1122 58.53 -24.73 -34.85
CA ASN A 1122 57.41 -24.05 -35.50
C ASN A 1122 57.82 -23.47 -36.87
N LYS A 1123 59.03 -22.91 -36.99
CA LYS A 1123 59.58 -22.45 -38.27
C LYS A 1123 59.76 -23.61 -39.25
N ILE A 1124 60.37 -24.72 -38.83
CA ILE A 1124 60.55 -25.92 -39.66
C ILE A 1124 59.21 -26.39 -40.23
N LYS A 1125 58.19 -26.54 -39.37
CA LYS A 1125 56.83 -26.95 -39.78
C LYS A 1125 56.22 -25.97 -40.77
N ARG A 1126 56.36 -24.66 -40.53
CA ARG A 1126 55.84 -23.61 -41.42
C ARG A 1126 56.45 -23.67 -42.81
N TYR A 1127 57.73 -24.03 -42.92
CA TYR A 1127 58.42 -24.18 -44.20
C TYR A 1127 58.27 -25.58 -44.84
N GLY A 1128 57.54 -26.50 -44.20
CA GLY A 1128 57.31 -27.85 -44.73
C GLY A 1128 58.56 -28.74 -44.76
N LEU A 1129 59.62 -28.38 -44.02
CA LEU A 1129 60.82 -29.20 -43.89
C LEU A 1129 60.52 -30.38 -42.96
N ASN A 1130 61.00 -31.57 -43.30
CA ASN A 1130 60.89 -32.79 -42.49
C ASN A 1130 62.28 -33.27 -42.10
N ALA A 1131 62.40 -34.19 -41.13
CA ALA A 1131 63.71 -34.66 -40.65
C ALA A 1131 64.58 -35.38 -41.70
N SER A 1132 64.02 -35.72 -42.88
CA SER A 1132 64.74 -36.34 -44.00
C SER A 1132 65.24 -35.35 -45.06
N ALA A 1133 64.83 -34.07 -44.99
CA ALA A 1133 65.20 -32.98 -45.88
C ALA A 1133 66.14 -32.01 -45.17
#